data_AF-A0A8J4SBI1-F1
#
_entry.id   AF-A0A8J4SBI1-F1
#
_cell.length_a   1.000
_cell.length_b   1.000
_cell.length_c   1.000
_cell.angle_alpha   90.00
_cell.angle_beta   90.00
_cell.angle_gamma   90.00
#
_symmetry.space_group_name_H-M   'P 1'
#
loop_
_entity.id
_entity.type
_entity.pdbx_description
1 polymer ?
#
loop_
_entity_poly.entity_id
_entity_poly.type
_entity_poly.pdbx_seq_one_letter_code
_entity_poly.pdbx_strand_id
1 'polypeptide(L)'
;MATVPRREQIESSVTIATLQENLTAITAFNQREKAFSSSLKNEVARLTKELAKLNEEHEAEKQNHDKITLIQKEKPASGPKERFLPDINGAATLTATTVALQQHTQMEVSYQRKQDEQLVDNLRKSLERCQRDLDDMKKRDKLLQEEHAKFKTSTAQEKETMMGKILGLQQHLQQSDTAEGITNALEIQVKRLQKEKAAVSVELEASSYRCNDLLARVTLMDKLSTELAQVKLTMEKERENAEAELRTKNQELKFYVHQLKDADARIQEGNTRILEAEARNASVQDLTALIKTRDEELATLMQKFVQLEGDLKDQEQRNSGLQDEANRLNNELQNLKQLSQDETVQALQMARQKAANYEALTLLNEEKCSLEEQLRQVQERLEYERVALQEEKDAKEKLLASLGSNDLTVDELREEKNALLEQIQQIRDSKKTVAEAAVQTTMEENINAGDLAQSDGRLEALQGQFDEFRRTHDEMELGYKKLISREKYKAESFQNQLRLLQSESTELTEKVEELCSKLEKEQQLTSTQNLKMADLKSRVLSRESIDLLRKTQDSLEQTVTSLMEAEHASESTFTCLQCIQLFTSPMTLAPCGHTYCAACLAKYGSVDVPSAISCKIEHAFAGVAEYGPRSGDGYHD
;
A
#
# COMPACT_ATOMS: atom_id res chain seq x y z
N MET A 1 -22.44 -42.94 -19.91
CA MET A 1 -22.18 -41.56 -20.40
C MET A 1 -22.71 -40.60 -19.36
N ALA A 2 -21.86 -39.88 -18.65
CA ALA A 2 -22.30 -38.86 -17.70
C ALA A 2 -22.42 -37.51 -18.43
N THR A 3 -23.53 -36.81 -18.24
CA THR A 3 -23.71 -35.44 -18.74
C THR A 3 -22.95 -34.48 -17.83
N VAL A 4 -21.97 -33.77 -18.39
CA VAL A 4 -21.25 -32.69 -17.69
C VAL A 4 -22.26 -31.67 -17.13
N PRO A 5 -22.10 -31.18 -15.88
CA PRO A 5 -22.98 -30.17 -15.32
C PRO A 5 -23.07 -28.93 -16.21
N ARG A 6 -24.29 -28.56 -16.64
CA ARG A 6 -24.54 -27.34 -17.44
C ARG A 6 -23.91 -26.08 -16.83
N ARG A 7 -23.78 -26.03 -15.50
CA ARG A 7 -23.19 -24.91 -14.76
C ARG A 7 -21.71 -24.71 -15.09
N GLU A 8 -20.89 -25.76 -15.05
CA GLU A 8 -19.46 -25.70 -15.38
C GLU A 8 -19.25 -25.24 -16.83
N GLN A 9 -20.11 -25.71 -17.75
CA GLN A 9 -20.08 -25.28 -19.15
C GLN A 9 -20.43 -23.80 -19.33
N ILE A 10 -21.34 -23.26 -18.52
CA ILE A 10 -21.68 -21.82 -18.50
C ILE A 10 -20.53 -21.01 -17.91
N GLU A 11 -20.03 -21.39 -16.73
CA GLU A 11 -18.94 -20.67 -16.03
C GLU A 11 -17.66 -20.68 -16.89
N SER A 12 -17.32 -21.81 -17.52
CA SER A 12 -16.24 -21.88 -18.52
C SER A 12 -16.49 -20.96 -19.73
N SER A 13 -17.71 -20.93 -20.27
CA SER A 13 -18.03 -20.03 -21.41
C SER A 13 -17.91 -18.55 -21.06
N VAL A 14 -18.29 -18.16 -19.83
CA VAL A 14 -18.12 -16.78 -19.33
C VAL A 14 -16.64 -16.45 -19.17
N THR A 15 -15.85 -17.31 -18.55
CA THR A 15 -14.40 -17.10 -18.42
C THR A 15 -13.70 -16.99 -19.78
N ILE A 16 -14.08 -17.83 -20.75
CA ILE A 16 -13.57 -17.76 -22.13
C ILE A 16 -13.96 -16.44 -22.80
N ALA A 17 -15.20 -15.98 -22.64
CA ALA A 17 -15.65 -14.70 -23.19
C ALA A 17 -14.87 -13.51 -22.58
N THR A 18 -14.67 -13.46 -21.26
CA THR A 18 -13.88 -12.42 -20.60
C THR A 18 -12.40 -12.46 -21.02
N LEU A 19 -11.81 -13.64 -21.25
CA LEU A 19 -10.46 -13.76 -21.78
C LEU A 19 -10.36 -13.30 -23.25
N GLN A 20 -11.38 -13.56 -24.07
CA GLN A 20 -11.47 -13.05 -25.44
C GLN A 20 -11.64 -11.52 -25.50
N GLU A 21 -12.44 -10.95 -24.59
CA GLU A 21 -12.60 -9.50 -24.44
C GLU A 21 -11.27 -8.83 -24.02
N ASN A 22 -10.60 -9.37 -22.99
CA ASN A 22 -9.29 -8.89 -22.55
C ASN A 22 -8.23 -8.99 -23.66
N LEU A 23 -8.18 -10.10 -24.40
CA LEU A 23 -7.25 -10.25 -25.53
C LEU A 23 -7.58 -9.28 -26.68
N THR A 24 -8.85 -8.96 -26.89
CA THR A 24 -9.29 -7.94 -27.85
C THR A 24 -8.89 -6.54 -27.39
N ALA A 25 -9.04 -6.22 -26.10
CA ALA A 25 -8.62 -4.95 -25.51
C ALA A 25 -7.09 -4.75 -25.60
N ILE A 26 -6.29 -5.77 -25.28
CA ILE A 26 -4.82 -5.75 -25.43
C ILE A 26 -4.42 -5.59 -26.91
N THR A 27 -5.12 -6.27 -27.82
CA THR A 27 -4.87 -6.12 -29.27
C THR A 27 -5.17 -4.70 -29.74
N ALA A 28 -6.28 -4.09 -29.29
CA ALA A 28 -6.61 -2.71 -29.59
C ALA A 28 -5.62 -1.71 -28.96
N PHE A 29 -5.11 -1.98 -27.76
CA PHE A 29 -4.05 -1.18 -27.12
C PHE A 29 -2.77 -1.20 -27.96
N ASN A 30 -2.28 -2.39 -28.34
CA ASN A 30 -1.09 -2.54 -29.17
C ASN A 30 -1.24 -1.89 -30.56
N GLN A 31 -2.46 -1.81 -31.10
CA GLN A 31 -2.75 -1.06 -32.33
C GLN A 31 -2.68 0.46 -32.11
N ARG A 32 -3.20 0.98 -30.99
CA ARG A 32 -3.07 2.41 -30.62
C ARG A 32 -1.61 2.80 -30.38
N GLU A 33 -0.84 1.96 -29.70
CA GLU A 33 0.59 2.18 -29.48
C GLU A 33 1.37 2.24 -30.81
N LYS A 34 1.11 1.31 -31.74
CA LYS A 34 1.71 1.33 -33.09
C LYS A 34 1.33 2.58 -33.88
N ALA A 35 0.06 3.02 -33.79
CA ALA A 35 -0.39 4.26 -34.41
C ALA A 35 0.31 5.50 -33.81
N PHE A 36 0.44 5.56 -32.48
CA PHE A 36 1.16 6.62 -31.77
C PHE A 36 2.66 6.64 -32.13
N SER A 37 3.33 5.48 -32.14
CA SER A 37 4.72 5.34 -32.56
C SER A 37 4.95 5.79 -34.01
N SER A 38 4.01 5.47 -34.91
CA SER A 38 4.03 5.96 -36.30
C SER A 38 3.86 7.47 -36.38
N SER A 39 2.91 8.04 -35.62
CA SER A 39 2.70 9.49 -35.56
C SER A 39 3.91 10.23 -35.01
N LEU A 40 4.57 9.70 -33.97
CA LEU A 40 5.77 10.27 -33.37
C LEU A 40 6.94 10.25 -34.36
N LYS A 41 7.12 9.16 -35.12
CA LYS A 41 8.13 9.07 -36.18
C LYS A 41 7.90 10.10 -37.29
N ASN A 42 6.65 10.30 -37.70
CA ASN A 42 6.29 11.32 -38.69
C ASN A 42 6.58 12.74 -38.19
N GLU A 43 6.31 13.01 -36.91
CA GLU A 43 6.57 14.32 -36.29
C GLU A 43 8.07 14.59 -36.13
N VAL A 44 8.86 13.60 -35.70
CA VAL A 44 10.34 13.71 -35.69
C VAL A 44 10.89 13.96 -37.09
N ALA A 45 10.35 13.30 -38.12
CA ALA A 45 10.74 13.55 -39.51
C ALA A 45 10.35 14.96 -39.99
N ARG A 46 9.18 15.49 -39.58
CA ARG A 46 8.74 16.87 -39.85
C ARG A 46 9.69 17.89 -39.24
N LEU A 47 9.98 17.76 -37.95
CA LEU A 47 10.90 18.65 -37.21
C LEU A 47 12.33 18.59 -37.76
N THR A 48 12.81 17.40 -38.15
CA THR A 48 14.13 17.23 -38.80
C THR A 48 14.21 18.00 -40.12
N LYS A 49 13.12 18.00 -40.91
CA LYS A 49 13.05 18.75 -42.18
C LYS A 49 12.98 20.27 -41.97
N GLU A 50 12.30 20.72 -40.92
CA GLU A 50 12.23 22.15 -40.56
C GLU A 50 13.57 22.67 -40.05
N LEU A 51 14.30 21.88 -39.24
CA LEU A 51 15.68 22.18 -38.85
C LEU A 51 16.63 22.26 -40.05
N ALA A 52 16.53 21.34 -41.02
CA ALA A 52 17.34 21.39 -42.24
C ALA A 52 17.10 22.67 -43.03
N LYS A 53 15.83 23.07 -43.22
CA LYS A 53 15.46 24.31 -43.92
C LYS A 53 15.97 25.57 -43.20
N LEU A 54 15.86 25.64 -41.88
CA LEU A 54 16.41 26.76 -41.09
C LEU A 54 17.94 26.87 -41.25
N ASN A 55 18.64 25.74 -41.37
CA ASN A 55 20.09 25.72 -41.55
C ASN A 55 20.50 26.15 -42.98
N GLU A 56 19.71 25.80 -43.99
CA GLU A 56 19.86 26.33 -45.37
C GLU A 56 19.63 27.85 -45.43
N GLU A 57 18.61 28.36 -44.73
CA GLU A 57 18.32 29.80 -44.65
C GLU A 57 19.45 30.57 -43.96
N HIS A 58 20.00 30.04 -42.85
CA HIS A 58 21.13 30.65 -42.13
C HIS A 58 22.43 30.71 -42.98
N GLU A 59 22.80 29.64 -43.70
CA GLU A 59 23.97 29.68 -44.59
C GLU A 59 23.75 30.60 -45.80
N ALA A 60 22.51 30.79 -46.26
CA ALA A 60 22.19 31.77 -47.31
C ALA A 60 22.35 33.23 -46.81
N GLU A 61 21.92 33.54 -45.59
CA GLU A 61 22.14 34.87 -44.97
C GLU A 61 23.63 35.18 -44.80
N LYS A 62 24.41 34.21 -44.31
CA LYS A 62 25.87 34.28 -44.15
C LYS A 62 26.59 34.57 -45.47
N GLN A 63 26.26 33.84 -46.55
CA GLN A 63 26.80 34.11 -47.89
C GLN A 63 26.42 35.50 -48.44
N ASN A 64 25.32 36.09 -47.96
CA ASN A 64 24.91 37.43 -48.33
C ASN A 64 25.73 38.49 -47.57
N HIS A 65 26.02 38.24 -46.28
CA HIS A 65 26.90 39.06 -45.45
C HIS A 65 28.30 39.17 -46.05
N ASP A 66 28.92 38.05 -46.44
CA ASP A 66 30.26 38.01 -47.06
C ASP A 66 30.34 38.83 -48.36
N LYS A 67 29.28 38.81 -49.18
CA LYS A 67 29.20 39.60 -50.43
C LYS A 67 29.13 41.10 -50.15
N ILE A 68 28.39 41.52 -49.12
CA ILE A 68 28.31 42.93 -48.69
C ILE A 68 29.69 43.42 -48.21
N THR A 69 30.45 42.56 -47.51
CA THR A 69 31.81 42.89 -47.03
C THR A 69 32.82 43.07 -48.17
N LEU A 70 32.71 42.31 -49.27
CA LEU A 70 33.62 42.41 -50.42
C LEU A 70 33.48 43.71 -51.23
N ILE A 71 32.26 44.24 -51.37
CA ILE A 71 31.95 45.39 -52.24
C ILE A 71 32.60 46.70 -51.76
N GLN A 72 33.05 46.79 -50.50
CA GLN A 72 33.61 48.02 -49.92
C GLN A 72 35.10 48.29 -50.27
N LYS A 73 35.75 47.51 -51.15
CA LYS A 73 37.23 47.42 -51.19
C LYS A 73 37.99 47.85 -52.45
N GLU A 74 37.35 48.32 -53.53
CA GLU A 74 38.06 48.65 -54.79
C GLU A 74 37.90 50.11 -55.28
N LYS A 75 39.02 50.76 -55.65
CA LYS A 75 39.08 52.09 -56.31
C LYS A 75 40.47 52.35 -56.95
N PRO A 76 40.60 52.71 -58.26
CA PRO A 76 41.90 52.73 -58.98
C PRO A 76 42.50 54.12 -59.35
N ALA A 77 43.74 54.14 -59.87
CA ALA A 77 44.50 55.29 -60.41
C ALA A 77 45.44 54.90 -61.61
N SER A 78 46.18 55.84 -62.25
CA SER A 78 46.66 55.74 -63.66
C SER A 78 48.09 56.28 -64.00
N GLY A 79 48.65 55.97 -65.19
CA GLY A 79 49.85 56.66 -65.79
C GLY A 79 50.67 55.93 -66.91
N PRO A 80 51.08 56.53 -68.07
CA PRO A 80 51.72 55.81 -69.23
C PRO A 80 52.91 56.50 -70.03
N LYS A 81 53.35 55.91 -71.18
CA LYS A 81 54.17 56.43 -72.36
C LYS A 81 55.74 56.35 -72.35
N GLU A 82 56.58 56.35 -73.42
CA GLU A 82 56.59 56.31 -74.95
C GLU A 82 57.41 57.47 -75.63
N ARG A 83 58.13 57.42 -76.80
CA ARG A 83 58.69 56.36 -77.73
C ARG A 83 59.54 56.96 -78.93
N PHE A 84 60.41 56.17 -79.61
CA PHE A 84 60.98 56.31 -81.01
C PHE A 84 62.08 57.38 -81.39
N LEU A 85 62.38 57.52 -82.71
CA LEU A 85 63.56 58.11 -83.45
C LEU A 85 63.07 58.89 -84.74
N PRO A 86 63.77 59.17 -85.90
CA PRO A 86 65.20 59.00 -86.37
C PRO A 86 65.84 60.07 -87.35
N ASP A 87 67.18 59.98 -87.59
CA ASP A 87 67.98 60.07 -88.87
C ASP A 87 68.07 61.34 -89.82
N ILE A 88 69.16 61.38 -90.65
CA ILE A 88 69.44 62.05 -91.97
C ILE A 88 70.11 63.47 -92.09
N ASN A 89 71.35 63.45 -92.66
CA ASN A 89 72.11 64.40 -93.55
C ASN A 89 72.25 65.93 -93.31
N GLY A 90 73.48 66.45 -93.59
CA GLY A 90 73.71 67.88 -93.90
C GLY A 90 75.17 68.39 -93.78
N ALA A 91 76.06 68.08 -94.74
CA ALA A 91 77.50 68.38 -94.62
C ALA A 91 77.90 69.83 -95.02
N ALA A 92 78.11 70.72 -94.04
CA ALA A 92 78.72 72.05 -94.25
C ALA A 92 79.60 72.54 -93.08
N THR A 93 79.86 71.72 -92.07
CA THR A 93 80.42 72.15 -90.77
C THR A 93 81.73 71.46 -90.36
N LEU A 94 82.43 70.79 -91.29
CA LEU A 94 83.28 69.60 -91.06
C LEU A 94 84.19 69.55 -89.80
N THR A 95 84.78 70.64 -89.34
CA THR A 95 85.55 70.70 -88.07
C THR A 95 84.65 70.76 -86.83
N ALA A 96 83.60 71.57 -86.87
CA ALA A 96 82.51 71.50 -85.89
C ALA A 96 81.76 70.17 -86.01
N THR A 97 81.58 69.60 -87.21
CA THR A 97 80.98 68.27 -87.38
C THR A 97 81.89 67.15 -86.86
N THR A 98 83.22 67.26 -86.91
CA THR A 98 84.09 66.21 -86.34
C THR A 98 84.15 66.29 -84.82
N VAL A 99 84.17 67.47 -84.22
CA VAL A 99 84.03 67.63 -82.76
C VAL A 99 82.63 67.19 -82.31
N ALA A 100 81.57 67.61 -83.01
CA ALA A 100 80.19 67.21 -82.70
C ALA A 100 79.96 65.72 -82.96
N LEU A 101 80.55 65.11 -84.00
CA LEU A 101 80.47 63.67 -84.25
C LEU A 101 81.29 62.88 -83.24
N GLN A 102 82.44 63.39 -82.77
CA GLN A 102 83.20 62.74 -81.71
C GLN A 102 82.47 62.83 -80.36
N GLN A 103 81.80 63.95 -80.07
CA GLN A 103 80.90 64.09 -78.92
C GLN A 103 79.63 63.25 -79.08
N HIS A 104 79.06 63.14 -80.27
CA HIS A 104 77.89 62.30 -80.59
C HIS A 104 78.25 60.83 -80.45
N THR A 105 79.39 60.39 -80.99
CA THR A 105 79.90 59.02 -80.83
C THR A 105 80.25 58.73 -79.37
N GLN A 106 80.79 59.68 -78.60
CA GLN A 106 80.95 59.51 -77.15
C GLN A 106 79.61 59.44 -76.41
N MET A 107 78.61 60.21 -76.84
CA MET A 107 77.25 60.20 -76.28
C MET A 107 76.53 58.90 -76.62
N GLU A 108 76.61 58.42 -77.86
CA GLU A 108 76.09 57.14 -78.33
C GLU A 108 76.80 55.96 -77.66
N VAL A 109 78.13 55.96 -77.57
CA VAL A 109 78.86 54.92 -76.82
C VAL A 109 78.52 54.97 -75.33
N SER A 110 78.29 56.15 -74.74
CA SER A 110 77.82 56.26 -73.35
C SER A 110 76.36 55.84 -73.19
N TYR A 111 75.50 56.11 -74.16
CA TYR A 111 74.07 55.76 -74.16
C TYR A 111 73.90 54.26 -74.38
N GLN A 112 74.58 53.70 -75.38
CA GLN A 112 74.66 52.27 -75.66
C GLN A 112 75.24 51.52 -74.47
N ARG A 113 76.38 51.95 -73.89
CA ARG A 113 76.90 51.34 -72.65
C ARG A 113 75.89 51.37 -71.51
N LYS A 114 75.12 52.45 -71.35
CA LYS A 114 74.09 52.56 -70.32
C LYS A 114 72.87 51.69 -70.61
N GLN A 115 72.52 51.50 -71.89
CA GLN A 115 71.47 50.61 -72.35
C GLN A 115 71.88 49.12 -72.21
N ASP A 116 73.14 48.80 -72.52
CA ASP A 116 73.76 47.49 -72.33
C ASP A 116 73.91 47.16 -70.83
N GLU A 117 74.31 48.13 -70.01
CA GLU A 117 74.37 48.00 -68.54
C GLU A 117 72.97 47.78 -67.94
N GLN A 118 71.96 48.51 -68.41
CA GLN A 118 70.56 48.25 -68.05
C GLN A 118 70.08 46.87 -68.53
N LEU A 119 70.49 46.41 -69.72
CA LEU A 119 70.16 45.09 -70.23
C LEU A 119 70.82 43.98 -69.39
N VAL A 120 72.10 44.12 -69.05
CA VAL A 120 72.85 43.21 -68.19
C VAL A 120 72.26 43.17 -66.78
N ASP A 121 71.87 44.31 -66.21
CA ASP A 121 71.28 44.36 -64.87
C ASP A 121 69.83 43.83 -64.85
N ASN A 122 69.07 44.00 -65.95
CA ASN A 122 67.78 43.34 -66.15
C ASN A 122 67.92 41.81 -66.31
N LEU A 123 68.94 41.35 -67.05
CA LEU A 123 69.27 39.93 -67.19
C LEU A 123 69.71 39.33 -65.85
N ARG A 124 70.53 40.04 -65.06
CA ARG A 124 70.88 39.69 -63.67
C ARG A 124 69.63 39.53 -62.81
N LYS A 125 68.74 40.53 -62.79
CA LYS A 125 67.44 40.49 -62.07
C LYS A 125 66.47 39.42 -62.62
N SER A 126 66.67 38.94 -63.83
CA SER A 126 65.93 37.79 -64.39
C SER A 126 66.51 36.48 -63.88
N LEU A 127 67.84 36.33 -63.92
CA LEU A 127 68.56 35.16 -63.39
C LEU A 127 68.33 34.99 -61.88
N GLU A 128 68.37 36.07 -61.10
CA GLU A 128 68.04 36.12 -59.67
C GLU A 128 66.57 35.79 -59.36
N ARG A 129 65.66 35.90 -60.33
CA ARG A 129 64.29 35.40 -60.19
C ARG A 129 64.25 33.91 -60.49
N CYS A 130 64.74 33.49 -61.67
CA CYS A 130 64.81 32.07 -62.05
C CYS A 130 65.54 31.20 -61.01
N GLN A 131 66.58 31.73 -60.35
CA GLN A 131 67.30 31.05 -59.27
C GLN A 131 66.42 30.84 -58.03
N ARG A 132 65.66 31.86 -57.61
CA ARG A 132 64.68 31.74 -56.52
C ARG A 132 63.52 30.83 -56.88
N ASP A 133 62.99 30.95 -58.09
CA ASP A 133 61.92 30.09 -58.60
C ASP A 133 62.36 28.61 -58.63
N LEU A 134 63.62 28.34 -59.03
CA LEU A 134 64.24 27.02 -58.98
C LEU A 134 64.38 26.50 -57.54
N ASP A 135 64.84 27.33 -56.61
CA ASP A 135 65.04 26.92 -55.21
C ASP A 135 63.71 26.76 -54.45
N ASP A 136 62.66 27.51 -54.80
CA ASP A 136 61.29 27.29 -54.31
C ASP A 136 60.63 26.06 -54.96
N MET A 137 60.95 25.74 -56.22
CA MET A 137 60.55 24.47 -56.84
C MET A 137 61.21 23.26 -56.17
N LYS A 138 62.49 23.34 -55.78
CA LYS A 138 63.15 22.29 -54.98
C LYS A 138 62.47 22.09 -53.61
N LYS A 139 62.02 23.17 -52.96
CA LYS A 139 61.25 23.07 -51.70
C LYS A 139 59.91 22.36 -51.93
N ARG A 140 59.20 22.68 -53.01
CA ARG A 140 57.93 22.01 -53.37
C ARG A 140 58.13 20.53 -53.69
N ASP A 141 59.14 20.19 -54.49
CA ASP A 141 59.49 18.80 -54.80
C ASP A 141 59.81 18.00 -53.53
N LYS A 142 60.62 18.55 -52.61
CA LYS A 142 60.88 17.92 -51.31
C LYS A 142 59.60 17.73 -50.48
N LEU A 143 58.72 18.72 -50.42
CA LEU A 143 57.43 18.59 -49.71
C LEU A 143 56.53 17.52 -50.34
N LEU A 144 56.46 17.44 -51.66
CA LEU A 144 55.70 16.40 -52.37
C LEU A 144 56.29 14.99 -52.13
N GLN A 145 57.61 14.86 -52.03
CA GLN A 145 58.27 13.60 -51.64
C GLN A 145 57.95 13.22 -50.19
N GLU A 146 57.92 14.18 -49.27
CA GLU A 146 57.51 13.97 -47.88
C GLU A 146 56.02 13.60 -47.75
N GLU A 147 55.13 14.21 -48.53
CA GLU A 147 53.71 13.84 -48.58
C GLU A 147 53.48 12.47 -49.22
N HIS A 148 54.16 12.16 -50.31
CA HIS A 148 54.10 10.83 -50.94
C HIS A 148 54.61 9.73 -50.00
N ALA A 149 55.64 10.01 -49.19
CA ALA A 149 56.09 9.10 -48.14
C ALA A 149 55.02 8.88 -47.06
N LYS A 150 54.40 9.95 -46.55
CA LYS A 150 53.29 9.88 -45.57
C LYS A 150 52.08 9.11 -46.11
N PHE A 151 51.70 9.36 -47.37
CA PHE A 151 50.61 8.65 -48.02
C PHE A 151 50.92 7.15 -48.14
N LYS A 152 52.15 6.81 -48.58
CA LYS A 152 52.60 5.41 -48.67
C LYS A 152 52.55 4.67 -47.32
N THR A 153 52.92 5.33 -46.21
CA THR A 153 52.78 4.74 -44.86
C THR A 153 51.32 4.62 -44.42
N SER A 154 50.49 5.63 -44.67
CA SER A 154 49.04 5.59 -44.35
C SER A 154 48.33 4.44 -45.07
N THR A 155 48.59 4.27 -46.38
CA THR A 155 48.01 3.17 -47.17
C THR A 155 48.56 1.79 -46.79
N ALA A 156 49.72 1.70 -46.11
CA ALA A 156 50.19 0.44 -45.53
C ALA A 156 49.39 0.11 -44.26
N GLN A 157 49.31 1.06 -43.32
CA GLN A 157 48.58 0.94 -42.06
C GLN A 157 47.08 0.64 -42.27
N GLU A 158 46.45 1.23 -43.30
CA GLU A 158 45.05 0.93 -43.67
C GLU A 158 44.85 -0.51 -44.16
N LYS A 159 45.82 -1.06 -44.92
CA LYS A 159 45.77 -2.44 -45.41
C LYS A 159 45.96 -3.45 -44.29
N GLU A 160 46.89 -3.16 -43.38
CA GLU A 160 47.13 -3.92 -42.16
C GLU A 160 45.89 -3.93 -41.26
N THR A 161 45.31 -2.76 -40.98
CA THR A 161 44.03 -2.61 -40.26
C THR A 161 42.89 -3.39 -40.92
N MET A 162 42.86 -3.46 -42.25
CA MET A 162 41.86 -4.25 -42.99
C MET A 162 42.14 -5.77 -42.90
N MET A 163 43.42 -6.17 -42.92
CA MET A 163 43.83 -7.56 -42.81
C MET A 163 43.53 -8.13 -41.42
N GLY A 164 43.83 -7.39 -40.34
CA GLY A 164 43.47 -7.76 -38.98
C GLY A 164 41.96 -7.95 -38.80
N LYS A 165 41.14 -7.09 -39.42
CA LYS A 165 39.66 -7.24 -39.43
C LYS A 165 39.19 -8.50 -40.17
N ILE A 166 39.86 -8.89 -41.25
CA ILE A 166 39.56 -10.13 -41.99
C ILE A 166 39.94 -11.35 -41.16
N LEU A 167 41.11 -11.34 -40.51
CA LEU A 167 41.58 -12.41 -39.64
C LEU A 167 40.67 -12.58 -38.40
N GLY A 168 40.27 -11.48 -37.75
CA GLY A 168 39.32 -11.51 -36.65
C GLY A 168 37.95 -12.08 -37.02
N LEU A 169 37.46 -11.79 -38.23
CA LEU A 169 36.23 -12.42 -38.76
C LEU A 169 36.41 -13.93 -39.01
N GLN A 170 37.57 -14.37 -39.52
CA GLN A 170 37.88 -15.79 -39.68
C GLN A 170 37.97 -16.52 -38.32
N GLN A 171 38.61 -15.90 -37.32
CA GLN A 171 38.73 -16.46 -35.98
C GLN A 171 37.36 -16.55 -35.27
N HIS A 172 36.50 -15.52 -35.41
CA HIS A 172 35.13 -15.54 -34.88
C HIS A 172 34.26 -16.62 -35.56
N LEU A 173 34.48 -16.88 -36.85
CA LEU A 173 33.81 -17.99 -37.55
C LEU A 173 34.29 -19.36 -37.04
N GLN A 174 35.57 -19.52 -36.70
CA GLN A 174 36.10 -20.77 -36.11
C GLN A 174 35.65 -20.98 -34.65
N GLN A 175 35.47 -19.92 -33.87
CA GLN A 175 34.94 -20.01 -32.50
C GLN A 175 33.45 -20.39 -32.46
N SER A 176 32.71 -20.21 -33.57
CA SER A 176 31.30 -20.56 -33.70
C SER A 176 31.01 -22.04 -33.40
N ASP A 177 31.95 -22.94 -33.66
CA ASP A 177 31.77 -24.39 -33.44
C ASP A 177 31.69 -24.75 -31.94
N THR A 178 32.11 -23.85 -31.04
CA THR A 178 31.94 -24.04 -29.58
C THR A 178 30.52 -23.72 -29.09
N ALA A 179 29.69 -23.04 -29.89
CA ALA A 179 28.34 -22.64 -29.51
C ALA A 179 27.40 -23.84 -29.30
N GLU A 180 27.68 -24.98 -29.93
CA GLU A 180 26.88 -26.21 -29.80
C GLU A 180 26.87 -26.76 -28.36
N GLY A 181 27.93 -26.55 -27.58
CA GLY A 181 27.94 -26.90 -26.15
C GLY A 181 26.97 -26.03 -25.33
N ILE A 182 26.86 -24.74 -25.67
CA ILE A 182 26.03 -23.77 -24.95
C ILE A 182 24.56 -23.96 -25.31
N THR A 183 24.22 -24.21 -26.58
CA THR A 183 22.83 -24.50 -26.99
C THR A 183 22.30 -25.76 -26.34
N ASN A 184 23.10 -26.84 -26.25
CA ASN A 184 22.70 -28.06 -25.54
C ASN A 184 22.44 -27.81 -24.04
N ALA A 185 23.28 -27.03 -23.36
CA ALA A 185 23.07 -26.68 -21.96
C ALA A 185 21.79 -25.84 -21.75
N LEU A 186 21.56 -24.85 -22.62
CA LEU A 186 20.35 -24.03 -22.59
C LEU A 186 19.10 -24.85 -22.91
N GLU A 187 19.14 -25.80 -23.85
CA GLU A 187 18.00 -26.65 -24.18
C GLU A 187 17.61 -27.57 -22.99
N ILE A 188 18.59 -28.09 -22.25
CA ILE A 188 18.34 -28.83 -21.00
C ILE A 188 17.69 -27.93 -19.95
N GLN A 189 18.13 -26.68 -19.82
CA GLN A 189 17.55 -25.72 -18.87
C GLN A 189 16.13 -25.29 -19.28
N VAL A 190 15.88 -25.07 -20.58
CA VAL A 190 14.54 -24.78 -21.13
C VAL A 190 13.58 -25.96 -20.89
N LYS A 191 14.01 -27.20 -21.14
CA LYS A 191 13.22 -28.40 -20.86
C LYS A 191 12.89 -28.56 -19.37
N ARG A 192 13.82 -28.17 -18.48
CA ARG A 192 13.58 -28.14 -17.03
C ARG A 192 12.52 -27.09 -16.66
N LEU A 193 12.71 -25.84 -17.09
CA LEU A 193 11.78 -24.73 -16.83
C LEU A 193 10.38 -24.98 -17.42
N GLN A 194 10.28 -25.66 -18.56
CA GLN A 194 9.00 -26.11 -19.13
C GLN A 194 8.30 -27.14 -18.24
N LYS A 195 9.04 -28.09 -17.64
CA LYS A 195 8.49 -29.07 -16.69
C LYS A 195 8.04 -28.42 -15.38
N GLU A 196 8.83 -27.48 -14.86
CA GLU A 196 8.50 -26.70 -13.66
C GLU A 196 7.26 -25.83 -13.90
N LYS A 197 7.18 -25.12 -15.04
CA LYS A 197 5.98 -24.38 -15.47
C LYS A 197 4.73 -25.28 -15.56
N ALA A 198 4.87 -26.50 -16.08
CA ALA A 198 3.76 -27.45 -16.17
C ALA A 198 3.26 -27.88 -14.77
N ALA A 199 4.16 -28.14 -13.82
CA ALA A 199 3.81 -28.46 -12.45
C ALA A 199 3.06 -27.30 -11.76
N VAL A 200 3.58 -26.07 -11.87
CA VAL A 200 2.95 -24.87 -11.31
C VAL A 200 1.58 -24.58 -11.95
N SER A 201 1.39 -24.88 -13.24
CA SER A 201 0.06 -24.77 -13.88
C SER A 201 -0.96 -25.71 -13.23
N VAL A 202 -0.58 -26.96 -12.97
CA VAL A 202 -1.47 -27.96 -12.31
C VAL A 202 -1.78 -27.56 -10.87
N GLU A 203 -0.81 -27.01 -10.13
CA GLU A 203 -1.03 -26.50 -8.77
C GLU A 203 -1.95 -25.26 -8.76
N LEU A 204 -1.80 -24.36 -9.75
CA LEU A 204 -2.66 -23.19 -9.93
C LEU A 204 -4.10 -23.59 -10.29
N GLU A 205 -4.29 -24.56 -11.20
CA GLU A 205 -5.58 -25.13 -11.55
C GLU A 205 -6.25 -25.80 -10.34
N ALA A 206 -5.49 -26.61 -9.58
CA ALA A 206 -5.98 -27.23 -8.35
C ALA A 206 -6.34 -26.20 -7.27
N SER A 207 -5.63 -25.06 -7.20
CA SER A 207 -5.96 -23.98 -6.27
C SER A 207 -7.18 -23.17 -6.73
N SER A 208 -7.31 -22.93 -8.03
CA SER A 208 -8.50 -22.30 -8.62
C SER A 208 -9.76 -23.13 -8.33
N TYR A 209 -9.68 -24.46 -8.46
CA TYR A 209 -10.78 -25.36 -8.08
C TYR A 209 -11.16 -25.24 -6.59
N ARG A 210 -10.18 -25.19 -5.67
CA ARG A 210 -10.42 -24.96 -4.24
C ARG A 210 -11.09 -23.60 -3.98
N CYS A 211 -10.64 -22.53 -4.63
CA CYS A 211 -11.27 -21.22 -4.51
C CYS A 211 -12.72 -21.21 -5.01
N ASN A 212 -13.03 -21.95 -6.07
CA ASN A 212 -14.39 -22.05 -6.60
C ASN A 212 -15.32 -22.86 -5.70
N ASP A 213 -14.87 -23.96 -5.07
CA ASP A 213 -15.64 -24.68 -4.03
C ASP A 213 -15.92 -23.78 -2.81
N LEU A 214 -14.90 -23.05 -2.33
CA LEU A 214 -15.07 -22.10 -1.23
C LEU A 214 -16.04 -20.97 -1.58
N LEU A 215 -15.98 -20.42 -2.81
CA LEU A 215 -16.91 -19.39 -3.28
C LEU A 215 -18.34 -19.94 -3.39
N ALA A 216 -18.52 -21.17 -3.87
CA ALA A 216 -19.83 -21.84 -3.92
C ALA A 216 -20.39 -22.09 -2.51
N ARG A 217 -19.53 -22.44 -1.54
CA ARG A 217 -19.89 -22.59 -0.12
C ARG A 217 -20.29 -21.26 0.53
N VAL A 218 -19.55 -20.17 0.29
CA VAL A 218 -19.92 -18.82 0.77
C VAL A 218 -21.27 -18.42 0.19
N THR A 219 -21.46 -18.56 -1.13
CA THR A 219 -22.74 -18.27 -1.81
C THR A 219 -23.92 -19.07 -1.20
N LEU A 220 -23.68 -20.31 -0.78
CA LEU A 220 -24.68 -21.12 -0.08
C LEU A 220 -24.97 -20.61 1.34
N MET A 221 -23.96 -20.16 2.10
CA MET A 221 -24.16 -19.54 3.42
C MET A 221 -24.91 -18.20 3.31
N ASP A 222 -24.65 -17.38 2.31
CA ASP A 222 -25.38 -16.12 2.07
C ASP A 222 -26.86 -16.39 1.74
N LYS A 223 -27.12 -17.43 0.93
CA LYS A 223 -28.47 -17.89 0.64
C LYS A 223 -29.19 -18.39 1.90
N LEU A 224 -28.53 -19.21 2.73
CA LEU A 224 -29.12 -19.69 3.99
C LEU A 224 -29.32 -18.55 5.00
N SER A 225 -28.45 -17.54 5.02
CA SER A 225 -28.56 -16.37 5.89
C SER A 225 -29.72 -15.45 5.48
N THR A 226 -29.94 -15.27 4.18
CA THR A 226 -31.09 -14.52 3.65
C THR A 226 -32.42 -15.27 3.84
N GLU A 227 -32.43 -16.60 3.67
CA GLU A 227 -33.59 -17.45 4.02
C GLU A 227 -33.90 -17.37 5.53
N LEU A 228 -32.89 -17.44 6.40
CA LEU A 228 -33.06 -17.30 7.86
C LEU A 228 -33.57 -15.90 8.25
N ALA A 229 -33.09 -14.85 7.61
CA ALA A 229 -33.58 -13.48 7.83
C ALA A 229 -35.05 -13.32 7.41
N GLN A 230 -35.47 -13.97 6.32
CA GLN A 230 -36.86 -13.96 5.87
C GLN A 230 -37.79 -14.78 6.79
N VAL A 231 -37.33 -15.91 7.31
CA VAL A 231 -38.04 -16.66 8.36
C VAL A 231 -38.19 -15.81 9.61
N LYS A 232 -37.11 -15.14 10.06
CA LYS A 232 -37.15 -14.22 11.21
C LYS A 232 -38.20 -13.11 11.03
N LEU A 233 -38.21 -12.43 9.89
CA LEU A 233 -39.21 -11.38 9.59
C LEU A 233 -40.65 -11.91 9.59
N THR A 234 -40.84 -13.16 9.17
CA THR A 234 -42.15 -13.83 9.21
C THR A 234 -42.58 -14.10 10.65
N MET A 235 -41.69 -14.64 11.49
CA MET A 235 -41.95 -14.87 12.92
C MET A 235 -42.18 -13.56 13.71
N GLU A 236 -41.46 -12.48 13.39
CA GLU A 236 -41.67 -11.16 14.01
C GLU A 236 -43.07 -10.62 13.67
N LYS A 237 -43.53 -10.78 12.43
CA LYS A 237 -44.90 -10.42 12.01
C LYS A 237 -45.99 -11.30 12.64
N GLU A 238 -45.74 -12.61 12.76
CA GLU A 238 -46.65 -13.53 13.46
C GLU A 238 -46.78 -13.17 14.94
N ARG A 239 -45.68 -12.80 15.60
CA ARG A 239 -45.67 -12.27 16.97
C ARG A 239 -46.49 -10.97 17.07
N GLU A 240 -46.30 -10.01 16.17
CA GLU A 240 -47.05 -8.75 16.16
C GLU A 240 -48.56 -8.97 15.99
N ASN A 241 -48.96 -9.92 15.13
CA ASN A 241 -50.35 -10.34 14.97
C ASN A 241 -50.91 -10.97 16.26
N ALA A 242 -50.17 -11.89 16.90
CA ALA A 242 -50.59 -12.51 18.16
C ALA A 242 -50.68 -11.50 19.31
N GLU A 243 -49.75 -10.54 19.38
CA GLU A 243 -49.80 -9.42 20.33
C GLU A 243 -50.98 -8.48 20.06
N ALA A 244 -51.41 -8.32 18.80
CA ALA A 244 -52.63 -7.58 18.46
C ALA A 244 -53.90 -8.34 18.90
N GLU A 245 -54.00 -9.64 18.60
CA GLU A 245 -55.13 -10.48 19.02
C GLU A 245 -55.26 -10.55 20.55
N LEU A 246 -54.14 -10.71 21.27
CA LEU A 246 -54.10 -10.67 22.74
C LEU A 246 -54.60 -9.33 23.29
N ARG A 247 -54.25 -8.20 22.66
CA ARG A 247 -54.75 -6.88 23.04
C ARG A 247 -56.26 -6.76 22.84
N THR A 248 -56.80 -7.27 21.73
CA THR A 248 -58.26 -7.31 21.49
C THR A 248 -58.97 -8.20 22.51
N LYS A 249 -58.45 -9.40 22.80
CA LYS A 249 -59.03 -10.31 23.80
C LYS A 249 -58.98 -9.73 25.22
N ASN A 250 -57.93 -9.00 25.58
CA ASN A 250 -57.86 -8.27 26.84
C ASN A 250 -58.83 -7.08 26.92
N GLN A 251 -59.21 -6.46 25.79
CA GLN A 251 -60.27 -5.44 25.74
C GLN A 251 -61.66 -6.08 25.90
N GLU A 252 -61.94 -7.18 25.19
CA GLU A 252 -63.15 -7.99 25.37
C GLU A 252 -63.32 -8.44 26.83
N LEU A 253 -62.27 -8.97 27.46
CA LEU A 253 -62.31 -9.42 28.85
C LEU A 253 -62.61 -8.27 29.82
N LYS A 254 -61.99 -7.10 29.64
CA LYS A 254 -62.27 -5.90 30.45
C LYS A 254 -63.73 -5.44 30.32
N PHE A 255 -64.30 -5.54 29.12
CA PHE A 255 -65.72 -5.24 28.87
C PHE A 255 -66.65 -6.22 29.60
N TYR A 256 -66.37 -7.53 29.56
CA TYR A 256 -67.15 -8.53 30.31
C TYR A 256 -67.02 -8.36 31.84
N VAL A 257 -65.82 -8.04 32.35
CA VAL A 257 -65.62 -7.74 33.78
C VAL A 257 -66.41 -6.50 34.22
N HIS A 258 -66.54 -5.49 33.37
CA HIS A 258 -67.40 -4.33 33.65
C HIS A 258 -68.88 -4.72 33.69
N GLN A 259 -69.36 -5.49 32.69
CA GLN A 259 -70.76 -5.96 32.66
C GLN A 259 -71.13 -6.80 33.89
N LEU A 260 -70.20 -7.63 34.39
CA LEU A 260 -70.39 -8.41 35.62
C LEU A 260 -70.50 -7.51 36.85
N LYS A 261 -69.60 -6.52 37.02
CA LYS A 261 -69.70 -5.54 38.11
C LYS A 261 -71.01 -4.76 38.08
N ASP A 262 -71.49 -4.38 36.90
CA ASP A 262 -72.78 -3.70 36.75
C ASP A 262 -73.97 -4.63 37.10
N ALA A 263 -73.84 -5.94 36.86
CA ALA A 263 -74.85 -6.93 37.23
C ALA A 263 -74.86 -7.18 38.75
N ASP A 264 -73.70 -7.32 39.38
CA ASP A 264 -73.57 -7.47 40.83
C ASP A 264 -74.10 -6.22 41.56
N ALA A 265 -73.82 -5.02 41.05
CA ALA A 265 -74.39 -3.77 41.60
C ALA A 265 -75.93 -3.77 41.56
N ARG A 266 -76.55 -4.21 40.46
CA ARG A 266 -78.01 -4.35 40.34
C ARG A 266 -78.57 -5.43 41.27
N ILE A 267 -77.83 -6.51 41.52
CA ILE A 267 -78.22 -7.57 42.47
C ILE A 267 -78.13 -7.05 43.92
N GLN A 268 -77.08 -6.33 44.28
CA GLN A 268 -76.94 -5.70 45.59
C GLN A 268 -78.04 -4.67 45.85
N GLU A 269 -78.38 -3.83 44.87
CA GLU A 269 -79.49 -2.88 44.95
C GLU A 269 -80.86 -3.58 45.06
N GLY A 270 -81.04 -4.71 44.38
CA GLY A 270 -82.21 -5.57 44.57
C GLY A 270 -82.33 -6.11 46.00
N ASN A 271 -81.21 -6.56 46.57
CA ASN A 271 -81.17 -7.13 47.91
C ASN A 271 -81.42 -6.08 49.01
N THR A 272 -80.90 -4.85 48.90
CA THR A 272 -81.24 -3.78 49.84
C THR A 272 -82.72 -3.41 49.79
N ARG A 273 -83.32 -3.33 48.59
CA ARG A 273 -84.77 -3.09 48.42
C ARG A 273 -85.65 -4.20 49.01
N ILE A 274 -85.16 -5.44 49.10
CA ILE A 274 -85.85 -6.55 49.79
C ILE A 274 -85.76 -6.37 51.32
N LEU A 275 -84.57 -6.11 51.85
CA LEU A 275 -84.36 -5.88 53.29
C LEU A 275 -85.15 -4.67 53.81
N GLU A 276 -85.30 -3.61 53.01
CA GLU A 276 -86.14 -2.45 53.32
C GLU A 276 -87.66 -2.76 53.34
N ALA A 277 -88.10 -3.83 52.66
CA ALA A 277 -89.48 -4.27 52.64
C ALA A 277 -89.84 -5.15 53.86
N GLU A 278 -88.90 -5.98 54.32
CA GLU A 278 -89.08 -6.85 55.49
C GLU A 278 -89.17 -6.06 56.82
N ALA A 279 -88.54 -4.88 56.88
CA ALA A 279 -88.46 -4.04 58.09
C ALA A 279 -89.78 -3.36 58.55
N ARG A 280 -90.96 -3.74 58.02
CA ARG A 280 -92.24 -3.02 58.23
C ARG A 280 -93.41 -3.82 58.83
N ASN A 281 -93.20 -5.04 59.33
CA ASN A 281 -94.29 -5.85 59.94
C ASN A 281 -93.83 -6.69 61.15
N ALA A 282 -94.07 -6.20 62.37
CA ALA A 282 -94.06 -6.96 63.63
C ALA A 282 -94.89 -6.20 64.69
N SER A 283 -95.47 -6.90 65.68
CA SER A 283 -96.37 -6.25 66.67
C SER A 283 -96.44 -7.00 68.02
N VAL A 284 -97.06 -6.38 69.02
CA VAL A 284 -96.72 -6.54 70.45
C VAL A 284 -97.20 -7.86 71.13
N GLN A 285 -97.33 -8.96 70.38
CA GLN A 285 -97.32 -10.32 70.94
C GLN A 285 -95.95 -11.03 70.77
N ASP A 286 -95.06 -10.53 69.92
CA ASP A 286 -93.79 -11.19 69.60
C ASP A 286 -92.81 -11.31 70.78
N LEU A 287 -92.84 -10.40 71.75
CA LEU A 287 -91.78 -10.23 72.77
C LEU A 287 -91.44 -11.48 73.60
N THR A 288 -92.39 -12.42 73.79
CA THR A 288 -92.12 -13.67 74.54
C THR A 288 -91.55 -14.77 73.65
N ALA A 289 -91.87 -14.79 72.36
CA ALA A 289 -91.19 -15.63 71.37
C ALA A 289 -89.79 -15.07 71.09
N LEU A 290 -89.69 -13.75 70.92
CA LEU A 290 -88.45 -13.01 70.66
C LEU A 290 -87.37 -13.32 71.69
N ILE A 291 -87.68 -13.43 72.98
CA ILE A 291 -86.66 -13.78 73.99
C ILE A 291 -86.06 -15.17 73.72
N LYS A 292 -86.88 -16.18 73.37
CA LYS A 292 -86.37 -17.50 72.95
C LYS A 292 -85.57 -17.42 71.66
N THR A 293 -86.06 -16.68 70.65
CA THR A 293 -85.34 -16.48 69.40
C THR A 293 -84.01 -15.77 69.65
N ARG A 294 -83.94 -14.83 70.60
CA ARG A 294 -82.70 -14.13 71.00
C ARG A 294 -81.73 -15.03 71.78
N ASP A 295 -82.21 -15.99 72.57
CA ASP A 295 -81.36 -17.02 73.18
C ASP A 295 -80.79 -17.99 72.13
N GLU A 296 -81.60 -18.40 71.15
CA GLU A 296 -81.19 -19.24 70.02
C GLU A 296 -80.24 -18.50 69.05
N GLU A 297 -80.49 -17.20 68.81
CA GLU A 297 -79.58 -16.30 68.10
C GLU A 297 -78.29 -16.06 68.89
N LEU A 298 -78.33 -15.90 70.21
CA LEU A 298 -77.13 -15.78 71.06
C LEU A 298 -76.30 -17.06 71.00
N ALA A 299 -76.91 -18.24 71.07
CA ALA A 299 -76.21 -19.50 70.87
C ALA A 299 -75.58 -19.59 69.46
N THR A 300 -76.32 -19.17 68.43
CA THR A 300 -75.84 -19.12 67.03
C THR A 300 -74.70 -18.10 66.84
N LEU A 301 -74.78 -16.94 67.51
CA LEU A 301 -73.76 -15.89 67.47
C LEU A 301 -72.52 -16.30 68.26
N MET A 302 -72.66 -16.98 69.41
CA MET A 302 -71.54 -17.58 70.12
C MET A 302 -70.87 -18.68 69.30
N GLN A 303 -71.63 -19.54 68.62
CA GLN A 303 -71.07 -20.54 67.71
C GLN A 303 -70.32 -19.88 66.54
N LYS A 304 -70.89 -18.84 65.92
CA LYS A 304 -70.21 -18.03 64.90
C LYS A 304 -68.98 -17.31 65.44
N PHE A 305 -68.99 -16.84 66.69
CA PHE A 305 -67.84 -16.18 67.32
C PHE A 305 -66.70 -17.16 67.54
N VAL A 306 -66.99 -18.36 68.08
CA VAL A 306 -66.00 -19.44 68.21
C VAL A 306 -65.46 -19.89 66.84
N GLN A 307 -66.30 -19.91 65.80
CA GLN A 307 -65.87 -20.21 64.45
C GLN A 307 -64.96 -19.11 63.87
N LEU A 308 -65.32 -17.83 64.04
CA LEU A 308 -64.50 -16.69 63.63
C LEU A 308 -63.18 -16.59 64.42
N GLU A 309 -63.16 -16.96 65.70
CA GLU A 309 -61.92 -17.14 66.47
C GLU A 309 -61.05 -18.30 65.97
N GLY A 310 -61.63 -19.28 65.28
CA GLY A 310 -60.91 -20.33 64.56
C GLY A 310 -60.36 -19.81 63.24
N ASP A 311 -61.23 -19.21 62.41
CA ASP A 311 -60.87 -18.61 61.12
C ASP A 311 -59.76 -17.55 61.27
N LEU A 312 -59.81 -16.73 62.33
CA LEU A 312 -58.77 -15.76 62.68
C LEU A 312 -57.44 -16.42 63.05
N LYS A 313 -57.43 -17.51 63.82
CA LYS A 313 -56.19 -18.24 64.14
C LYS A 313 -55.60 -18.93 62.91
N ASP A 314 -56.44 -19.50 62.06
CA ASP A 314 -56.01 -20.04 60.77
C ASP A 314 -55.52 -18.93 59.81
N GLN A 315 -56.02 -17.70 59.94
CA GLN A 315 -55.55 -16.53 59.19
C GLN A 315 -54.24 -15.98 59.76
N GLU A 316 -54.07 -15.88 61.07
CA GLU A 316 -52.79 -15.54 61.73
C GLU A 316 -51.71 -16.56 61.36
N GLN A 317 -52.02 -17.85 61.38
CA GLN A 317 -51.10 -18.91 60.96
C GLN A 317 -50.73 -18.78 59.48
N ARG A 318 -51.70 -18.53 58.59
CA ARG A 318 -51.42 -18.24 57.16
C ARG A 318 -50.55 -16.99 56.98
N ASN A 319 -50.83 -15.92 57.71
CA ASN A 319 -50.04 -14.68 57.66
C ASN A 319 -48.60 -14.90 58.16
N SER A 320 -48.39 -15.71 59.20
CA SER A 320 -47.03 -16.07 59.65
C SER A 320 -46.26 -16.87 58.58
N GLY A 321 -46.91 -17.80 57.88
CA GLY A 321 -46.31 -18.53 56.77
C GLY A 321 -45.94 -17.62 55.59
N LEU A 322 -46.79 -16.65 55.25
CA LEU A 322 -46.51 -15.63 54.23
C LEU A 322 -45.36 -14.71 54.64
N GLN A 323 -45.25 -14.35 55.93
CA GLN A 323 -44.14 -13.55 56.45
C GLN A 323 -42.80 -14.31 56.35
N ASP A 324 -42.79 -15.61 56.67
CA ASP A 324 -41.61 -16.46 56.53
C ASP A 324 -41.22 -16.69 55.06
N GLU A 325 -42.19 -16.84 54.15
CA GLU A 325 -41.95 -16.91 52.71
C GLU A 325 -41.40 -15.58 52.15
N ALA A 326 -41.95 -14.43 52.56
CA ALA A 326 -41.42 -13.12 52.19
C ALA A 326 -39.98 -12.92 52.70
N ASN A 327 -39.68 -13.35 53.93
CA ASN A 327 -38.32 -13.36 54.47
C ASN A 327 -37.39 -14.26 53.66
N ARG A 328 -37.85 -15.46 53.25
CA ARG A 328 -37.07 -16.40 52.42
C ARG A 328 -36.76 -15.78 51.05
N LEU A 329 -37.76 -15.26 50.35
CA LEU A 329 -37.63 -14.63 49.03
C LEU A 329 -36.73 -13.39 49.07
N ASN A 330 -36.76 -12.60 50.15
CA ASN A 330 -35.87 -11.45 50.30
C ASN A 330 -34.39 -11.88 50.46
N ASN A 331 -34.13 -12.96 51.20
CA ASN A 331 -32.78 -13.55 51.29
C ASN A 331 -32.32 -14.15 49.94
N GLU A 332 -33.20 -14.83 49.21
CA GLU A 332 -32.92 -15.32 47.84
C GLU A 332 -32.59 -14.15 46.90
N LEU A 333 -33.36 -13.06 46.93
CA LEU A 333 -33.13 -11.83 46.16
C LEU A 333 -31.79 -11.16 46.53
N GLN A 334 -31.40 -11.16 47.80
CA GLN A 334 -30.12 -10.61 48.24
C GLN A 334 -28.93 -11.45 47.72
N ASN A 335 -29.04 -12.78 47.76
CA ASN A 335 -28.03 -13.68 47.18
C ASN A 335 -27.91 -13.48 45.66
N LEU A 336 -29.02 -13.34 44.94
CA LEU A 336 -29.02 -13.04 43.50
C LEU A 336 -28.40 -11.68 43.17
N LYS A 337 -28.64 -10.64 43.98
CA LYS A 337 -27.96 -9.34 43.84
C LYS A 337 -26.45 -9.45 44.01
N GLN A 338 -25.97 -10.28 44.93
CA GLN A 338 -24.54 -10.47 45.16
C GLN A 338 -23.87 -11.24 44.01
N LEU A 339 -24.49 -12.31 43.52
CA LEU A 339 -24.04 -13.01 42.30
C LEU A 339 -24.02 -12.08 41.07
N SER A 340 -25.04 -11.23 40.92
CA SER A 340 -25.11 -10.23 39.84
C SER A 340 -23.99 -9.18 39.92
N GLN A 341 -23.53 -8.81 41.12
CA GLN A 341 -22.36 -7.94 41.29
C GLN A 341 -21.06 -8.64 40.86
N ASP A 342 -20.85 -9.91 41.22
CA ASP A 342 -19.68 -10.67 40.79
C ASP A 342 -19.65 -10.87 39.26
N GLU A 343 -20.78 -11.22 38.64
CA GLU A 343 -20.91 -11.35 37.18
C GLU A 343 -20.67 -10.02 36.44
N THR A 344 -21.21 -8.90 36.95
CA THR A 344 -20.99 -7.58 36.32
C THR A 344 -19.57 -7.07 36.51
N VAL A 345 -18.91 -7.33 37.65
CA VAL A 345 -17.48 -7.05 37.85
C VAL A 345 -16.63 -7.90 36.90
N GLN A 346 -16.92 -9.20 36.77
CA GLN A 346 -16.23 -10.09 35.82
C GLN A 346 -16.39 -9.61 34.38
N ALA A 347 -17.60 -9.22 33.97
CA ALA A 347 -17.87 -8.66 32.65
C ALA A 347 -17.11 -7.35 32.41
N LEU A 348 -17.04 -6.46 33.40
CA LEU A 348 -16.26 -5.22 33.31
C LEU A 348 -14.75 -5.48 33.19
N GLN A 349 -14.25 -6.49 33.91
CA GLN A 349 -12.85 -6.90 33.86
C GLN A 349 -12.49 -7.53 32.51
N MET A 350 -13.36 -8.39 31.95
CA MET A 350 -13.19 -8.92 30.59
C MET A 350 -13.30 -7.83 29.52
N ALA A 351 -14.16 -6.82 29.70
CA ALA A 351 -14.25 -5.68 28.79
C ALA A 351 -12.97 -4.83 28.80
N ARG A 352 -12.40 -4.55 29.99
CA ARG A 352 -11.10 -3.87 30.12
C ARG A 352 -9.96 -4.67 29.50
N GLN A 353 -9.93 -5.99 29.71
CA GLN A 353 -8.92 -6.86 29.10
C GLN A 353 -9.04 -6.89 27.57
N LYS A 354 -10.26 -6.95 27.02
CA LYS A 354 -10.48 -6.84 25.57
C LYS A 354 -10.03 -5.49 25.01
N ALA A 355 -10.31 -4.38 25.70
CA ALA A 355 -9.86 -3.06 25.27
C ALA A 355 -8.32 -2.98 25.21
N ALA A 356 -7.62 -3.43 26.26
CA ALA A 356 -6.15 -3.49 26.29
C ALA A 356 -5.57 -4.42 25.21
N ASN A 357 -6.21 -5.57 24.95
CA ASN A 357 -5.80 -6.45 23.85
C ASN A 357 -5.99 -5.80 22.47
N TYR A 358 -7.07 -5.06 22.23
CA TYR A 358 -7.27 -4.32 20.98
C TYR A 358 -6.23 -3.21 20.80
N GLU A 359 -5.92 -2.45 21.86
CA GLU A 359 -4.88 -1.41 21.83
C GLU A 359 -3.50 -2.01 21.51
N ALA A 360 -3.13 -3.13 22.16
CA ALA A 360 -1.90 -3.86 21.85
C ALA A 360 -1.87 -4.43 20.42
N LEU A 361 -3.00 -4.91 19.90
CA LEU A 361 -3.12 -5.41 18.52
C LEU A 361 -2.99 -4.27 17.50
N THR A 362 -3.53 -3.08 17.78
CA THR A 362 -3.35 -1.89 16.96
C THR A 362 -1.88 -1.48 16.90
N LEU A 363 -1.20 -1.39 18.05
CA LEU A 363 0.22 -1.06 18.12
C LEU A 363 1.09 -2.09 17.37
N LEU A 364 0.82 -3.38 17.51
CA LEU A 364 1.51 -4.44 16.74
C LEU A 364 1.26 -4.33 15.23
N ASN A 365 0.08 -3.88 14.81
CA ASN A 365 -0.22 -3.69 13.39
C ASN A 365 0.44 -2.41 12.83
N GLU A 366 0.56 -1.35 13.63
CA GLU A 366 1.33 -0.14 13.29
C GLU A 366 2.84 -0.44 13.17
N GLU A 367 3.40 -1.20 14.13
CA GLU A 367 4.78 -1.69 14.08
C GLU A 367 5.01 -2.57 12.85
N LYS A 368 4.09 -3.52 12.57
CA LYS A 368 4.12 -4.34 11.36
C LYS A 368 4.16 -3.48 10.09
N CYS A 369 3.27 -2.50 9.94
CA CYS A 369 3.28 -1.63 8.75
C CYS A 369 4.56 -0.79 8.64
N SER A 370 5.16 -0.39 9.76
CA SER A 370 6.48 0.26 9.77
C SER A 370 7.60 -0.68 9.29
N LEU A 371 7.57 -1.95 9.69
CA LEU A 371 8.54 -2.97 9.26
C LEU A 371 8.35 -3.37 7.79
N GLU A 372 7.11 -3.47 7.31
CA GLU A 372 6.81 -3.72 5.88
C GLU A 372 7.33 -2.57 4.99
N GLU A 373 7.18 -1.31 5.43
CA GLU A 373 7.73 -0.13 4.75
C GLU A 373 9.27 -0.10 4.79
N GLN A 374 9.90 -0.44 5.92
CA GLN A 374 11.36 -0.58 6.01
C GLN A 374 11.88 -1.67 5.09
N LEU A 375 11.21 -2.82 5.02
CA LEU A 375 11.55 -3.93 4.13
C LEU A 375 11.46 -3.50 2.65
N ARG A 376 10.40 -2.76 2.28
CA ARG A 376 10.25 -2.17 0.93
C ARG A 376 11.43 -1.26 0.58
N GLN A 377 11.81 -0.35 1.49
CA GLN A 377 12.96 0.55 1.28
C GLN A 377 14.31 -0.17 1.21
N VAL A 378 14.46 -1.34 1.85
CA VAL A 378 15.66 -2.18 1.73
C VAL A 378 15.68 -2.93 0.39
N GLN A 379 14.53 -3.43 -0.06
CA GLN A 379 14.40 -4.06 -1.38
C GLN A 379 14.70 -3.07 -2.52
N GLU A 380 14.19 -1.84 -2.43
CA GLU A 380 14.46 -0.77 -3.41
C GLU A 380 15.96 -0.40 -3.48
N ARG A 381 16.65 -0.34 -2.33
CA ARG A 381 18.11 -0.14 -2.29
C ARG A 381 18.88 -1.33 -2.87
N LEU A 382 18.48 -2.56 -2.53
CA LEU A 382 19.16 -3.77 -2.99
C LEU A 382 19.02 -3.97 -4.51
N GLU A 383 17.88 -3.60 -5.10
CA GLU A 383 17.71 -3.61 -6.55
C GLU A 383 18.50 -2.48 -7.24
N TYR A 384 18.58 -1.29 -6.64
CA TYR A 384 19.47 -0.22 -7.11
C TYR A 384 20.95 -0.65 -7.08
N GLU A 385 21.42 -1.28 -6.00
CA GLU A 385 22.77 -1.83 -5.90
C GLU A 385 23.03 -2.96 -6.91
N ARG A 386 22.04 -3.80 -7.22
CA ARG A 386 22.13 -4.81 -8.29
C ARG A 386 22.32 -4.20 -9.68
N VAL A 387 21.55 -3.16 -10.02
CA VAL A 387 21.68 -2.45 -11.29
C VAL A 387 23.06 -1.80 -11.39
N ALA A 388 23.49 -1.06 -10.37
CA ALA A 388 24.81 -0.42 -10.33
C ALA A 388 25.96 -1.44 -10.41
N LEU A 389 25.84 -2.60 -9.76
CA LEU A 389 26.83 -3.69 -9.84
C LEU A 389 26.85 -4.35 -11.23
N GLN A 390 25.72 -4.40 -11.94
CA GLN A 390 25.69 -4.88 -13.32
C GLN A 390 26.32 -3.86 -14.27
N GLU A 391 26.07 -2.56 -14.08
CA GLU A 391 26.76 -1.49 -14.81
C GLU A 391 28.30 -1.50 -14.56
N GLU A 392 28.76 -1.75 -13.33
CA GLU A 392 30.20 -1.92 -13.03
C GLU A 392 30.78 -3.15 -13.78
N LYS A 393 30.06 -4.27 -13.81
CA LYS A 393 30.49 -5.48 -14.57
C LYS A 393 30.56 -5.21 -16.07
N ASP A 394 29.51 -4.67 -16.66
CA ASP A 394 29.43 -4.32 -18.08
C ASP A 394 30.56 -3.35 -18.48
N ALA A 395 30.88 -2.38 -17.62
CA ALA A 395 32.00 -1.46 -17.83
C ALA A 395 33.37 -2.16 -17.69
N LYS A 396 33.53 -3.06 -16.71
CA LYS A 396 34.74 -3.86 -16.49
C LYS A 396 34.99 -4.84 -17.64
N GLU A 397 33.95 -5.45 -18.20
CA GLU A 397 34.05 -6.34 -19.36
C GLU A 397 34.44 -5.58 -20.64
N LYS A 398 33.86 -4.39 -20.88
CA LYS A 398 34.27 -3.49 -21.97
C LYS A 398 35.74 -3.05 -21.82
N LEU A 399 36.20 -2.76 -20.60
CA LEU A 399 37.61 -2.45 -20.32
C LEU A 399 38.53 -3.65 -20.55
N LEU A 400 38.15 -4.86 -20.12
CA LEU A 400 38.93 -6.08 -20.37
C LEU A 400 39.01 -6.42 -21.86
N ALA A 401 37.93 -6.25 -22.63
CA ALA A 401 37.96 -6.38 -24.08
C ALA A 401 38.90 -5.35 -24.74
N SER A 402 38.89 -4.10 -24.27
CA SER A 402 39.82 -3.08 -24.75
C SER A 402 41.29 -3.36 -24.37
N LEU A 403 41.54 -3.95 -23.19
CA LEU A 403 42.89 -4.34 -22.77
C LEU A 403 43.41 -5.52 -23.59
N GLY A 404 42.60 -6.57 -23.79
CA GLY A 404 42.97 -7.70 -24.65
C GLY A 404 43.23 -7.27 -26.11
N SER A 405 42.49 -6.28 -26.61
CA SER A 405 42.79 -5.68 -27.92
C SER A 405 44.13 -4.94 -27.94
N ASN A 406 44.52 -4.27 -26.84
CA ASN A 406 45.80 -3.56 -26.74
C ASN A 406 46.97 -4.54 -26.58
N ASP A 407 46.81 -5.62 -25.82
CA ASP A 407 47.82 -6.66 -25.62
C ASP A 407 48.19 -7.32 -26.96
N LEU A 408 47.19 -7.61 -27.80
CA LEU A 408 47.40 -8.10 -29.17
C LEU A 408 48.22 -7.11 -30.00
N THR A 409 47.89 -5.81 -29.98
CA THR A 409 48.67 -4.78 -30.68
C THR A 409 50.09 -4.62 -30.13
N VAL A 410 50.31 -4.88 -28.82
CA VAL A 410 51.66 -4.90 -28.23
C VAL A 410 52.46 -6.10 -28.71
N ASP A 411 51.84 -7.27 -28.89
CA ASP A 411 52.51 -8.45 -29.46
C ASP A 411 52.76 -8.31 -30.98
N GLU A 412 51.83 -7.74 -31.75
CA GLU A 412 52.05 -7.34 -33.16
C GLU A 412 53.28 -6.41 -33.30
N LEU A 413 53.37 -5.38 -32.45
CA LEU A 413 54.53 -4.47 -32.42
C LEU A 413 55.83 -5.14 -31.94
N ARG A 414 55.76 -6.22 -31.15
CA ARG A 414 56.93 -7.03 -30.79
C ARG A 414 57.39 -7.90 -31.96
N GLU A 415 56.47 -8.48 -32.73
CA GLU A 415 56.80 -9.23 -33.95
C GLU A 415 57.40 -8.31 -35.02
N GLU A 416 56.83 -7.13 -35.27
CA GLU A 416 57.41 -6.13 -36.19
C GLU A 416 58.82 -5.71 -35.74
N LYS A 417 59.00 -5.38 -34.45
CA LYS A 417 60.32 -5.09 -33.86
C LYS A 417 61.32 -6.22 -34.10
N ASN A 418 60.90 -7.47 -33.92
CA ASN A 418 61.77 -8.64 -34.10
C ASN A 418 62.15 -8.82 -35.58
N ALA A 419 61.19 -8.70 -36.51
CA ALA A 419 61.44 -8.75 -37.95
C ALA A 419 62.38 -7.62 -38.43
N LEU A 420 62.25 -6.41 -37.87
CA LEU A 420 63.17 -5.31 -38.12
C LEU A 420 64.58 -5.58 -37.56
N LEU A 421 64.70 -6.21 -36.39
CA LEU A 421 65.99 -6.64 -35.85
C LEU A 421 66.64 -7.74 -36.70
N GLU A 422 65.86 -8.68 -37.24
CA GLU A 422 66.35 -9.69 -38.20
C GLU A 422 66.80 -9.05 -39.51
N GLN A 423 66.06 -8.08 -40.07
CA GLN A 423 66.52 -7.32 -41.25
C GLN A 423 67.82 -6.56 -40.97
N ILE A 424 67.94 -5.88 -39.82
CA ILE A 424 69.17 -5.20 -39.41
C ILE A 424 70.33 -6.18 -39.28
N GLN A 425 70.07 -7.41 -38.81
CA GLN A 425 71.08 -8.45 -38.70
C GLN A 425 71.46 -9.03 -40.07
N GLN A 426 70.51 -9.33 -40.96
CA GLN A 426 70.79 -9.72 -42.35
C GLN A 426 71.58 -8.63 -43.11
N ILE A 427 71.31 -7.34 -42.87
CA ILE A 427 72.07 -6.22 -43.43
C ILE A 427 73.49 -6.15 -42.85
N ARG A 428 73.68 -6.55 -41.58
CA ARG A 428 75.01 -6.65 -40.95
C ARG A 428 75.81 -7.84 -41.49
N ASP A 429 75.18 -8.99 -41.65
CA ASP A 429 75.83 -10.23 -42.12
C ASP A 429 76.07 -10.21 -43.63
N SER A 430 75.21 -9.59 -44.44
CA SER A 430 75.50 -9.33 -45.86
C SER A 430 76.59 -8.27 -46.04
N LYS A 431 76.74 -7.31 -45.12
CA LYS A 431 77.95 -6.45 -45.10
C LYS A 431 79.21 -7.22 -44.70
N LYS A 432 79.09 -8.25 -43.85
CA LYS A 432 80.21 -9.15 -43.52
C LYS A 432 80.64 -9.97 -44.74
N THR A 433 79.71 -10.57 -45.49
CA THR A 433 80.06 -11.33 -46.70
C THR A 433 80.54 -10.44 -47.86
N VAL A 434 80.11 -9.18 -47.94
CA VAL A 434 80.68 -8.20 -48.88
C VAL A 434 82.10 -7.75 -48.47
N ALA A 435 82.42 -7.72 -47.17
CA ALA A 435 83.80 -7.51 -46.71
C ALA A 435 84.71 -8.72 -46.97
N GLU A 436 84.18 -9.94 -46.85
CA GLU A 436 84.90 -11.20 -47.10
C GLU A 436 85.12 -11.51 -48.60
N ALA A 437 84.52 -10.74 -49.51
CA ALA A 437 84.67 -10.89 -50.96
C ALA A 437 85.77 -10.02 -51.60
N ALA A 438 86.42 -9.13 -50.84
CA ALA A 438 87.36 -8.14 -51.39
C ALA A 438 88.52 -7.73 -50.48
N VAL A 439 89.31 -8.70 -49.99
CA VAL A 439 90.80 -8.60 -49.90
C VAL A 439 91.35 -9.99 -49.58
N GLN A 440 92.38 -10.42 -50.32
CA GLN A 440 93.24 -11.53 -49.91
C GLN A 440 94.69 -11.06 -49.91
N THR A 441 95.43 -11.39 -48.85
CA THR A 441 96.85 -11.07 -48.62
C THR A 441 97.16 -9.65 -48.12
N THR A 442 97.12 -9.44 -46.80
CA THR A 442 98.29 -8.88 -46.09
C THR A 442 98.31 -9.29 -44.61
N MET A 443 99.50 -9.14 -43.99
CA MET A 443 99.88 -9.61 -42.66
C MET A 443 99.12 -8.95 -41.48
N GLU A 444 98.97 -9.77 -40.44
CA GLU A 444 99.23 -9.50 -39.00
C GLU A 444 98.58 -8.31 -38.25
N GLU A 445 98.41 -8.55 -36.94
CA GLU A 445 98.24 -7.54 -35.88
C GLU A 445 97.20 -6.41 -36.10
N ASN A 446 96.00 -6.58 -35.53
CA ASN A 446 95.70 -5.97 -34.23
C ASN A 446 94.35 -6.46 -33.65
N ILE A 447 94.32 -6.86 -32.38
CA ILE A 447 93.07 -7.03 -31.64
C ILE A 447 92.61 -5.63 -31.20
N ASN A 448 91.77 -5.00 -32.02
CA ASN A 448 91.29 -3.65 -31.75
C ASN A 448 90.26 -3.67 -30.61
N ALA A 449 90.69 -3.33 -29.39
CA ALA A 449 89.89 -3.44 -28.16
C ALA A 449 88.58 -2.63 -28.17
N GLY A 450 88.42 -1.68 -29.08
CA GLY A 450 87.18 -0.91 -29.26
C GLY A 450 85.99 -1.74 -29.74
N ASP A 451 86.19 -2.78 -30.55
CA ASP A 451 85.08 -3.60 -31.06
C ASP A 451 84.54 -4.55 -29.98
N LEU A 452 85.41 -5.04 -29.10
CA LEU A 452 85.00 -5.83 -27.93
C LEU A 452 84.20 -4.95 -26.94
N ALA A 453 84.64 -3.72 -26.71
CA ALA A 453 83.88 -2.74 -25.92
C ALA A 453 82.52 -2.38 -26.55
N GLN A 454 82.39 -2.42 -27.88
CA GLN A 454 81.10 -2.23 -28.56
C GLN A 454 80.19 -3.47 -28.46
N SER A 455 80.74 -4.69 -28.40
CA SER A 455 79.93 -5.87 -28.05
C SER A 455 79.52 -5.90 -26.59
N ASP A 456 80.41 -5.55 -25.66
CA ASP A 456 80.12 -5.49 -24.22
C ASP A 456 79.06 -4.42 -23.94
N GLY A 457 79.19 -3.21 -24.48
CA GLY A 457 78.17 -2.16 -24.34
C GLY A 457 76.80 -2.53 -24.95
N ARG A 458 76.74 -3.47 -25.89
CA ARG A 458 75.47 -4.03 -26.40
C ARG A 458 74.94 -5.18 -25.56
N LEU A 459 75.81 -5.96 -24.91
CA LEU A 459 75.43 -6.95 -23.90
C LEU A 459 74.89 -6.25 -22.64
N GLU A 460 75.59 -5.26 -22.10
CA GLU A 460 75.13 -4.43 -20.98
C GLU A 460 73.79 -3.75 -21.30
N ALA A 461 73.60 -3.22 -22.52
CA ALA A 461 72.32 -2.63 -22.92
C ALA A 461 71.18 -3.66 -23.03
N LEU A 462 71.45 -4.87 -23.52
CA LEU A 462 70.47 -5.97 -23.55
C LEU A 462 70.15 -6.48 -22.14
N GLN A 463 71.17 -6.59 -21.28
CA GLN A 463 71.04 -7.07 -19.90
C GLN A 463 70.30 -6.05 -19.03
N GLY A 464 70.56 -4.75 -19.23
CA GLY A 464 69.76 -3.66 -18.66
C GLY A 464 68.30 -3.69 -19.10
N GLN A 465 68.02 -3.92 -20.38
CA GLN A 465 66.64 -4.14 -20.88
C GLN A 465 66.00 -5.39 -20.25
N PHE A 466 66.78 -6.45 -20.00
CA PHE A 466 66.27 -7.67 -19.37
C PHE A 466 65.95 -7.45 -17.87
N ASP A 467 66.77 -6.70 -17.15
CA ASP A 467 66.53 -6.35 -15.75
C ASP A 467 65.44 -5.28 -15.58
N GLU A 468 65.17 -4.46 -16.60
CA GLU A 468 64.02 -3.55 -16.66
C GLU A 468 62.72 -4.29 -17.01
N PHE A 469 62.78 -5.25 -17.94
CA PHE A 469 61.66 -6.18 -18.22
C PHE A 469 61.32 -7.05 -17.01
N ARG A 470 62.33 -7.56 -16.28
CA ARG A 470 62.12 -8.27 -15.00
C ARG A 470 61.46 -7.36 -13.96
N ARG A 471 61.94 -6.12 -13.77
CA ARG A 471 61.32 -5.17 -12.82
C ARG A 471 59.86 -4.88 -13.15
N THR A 472 59.55 -4.62 -14.42
CA THR A 472 58.16 -4.36 -14.86
C THR A 472 57.27 -5.61 -14.77
N HIS A 473 57.81 -6.81 -14.99
CA HIS A 473 57.11 -8.07 -14.69
C HIS A 473 56.83 -8.21 -13.19
N ASP A 474 57.81 -8.01 -12.32
CA ASP A 474 57.68 -8.17 -10.87
C ASP A 474 56.70 -7.14 -10.27
N GLU A 475 56.69 -5.91 -10.80
CA GLU A 475 55.69 -4.87 -10.49
C GLU A 475 54.28 -5.26 -10.95
N MET A 476 54.15 -5.84 -12.16
CA MET A 476 52.88 -6.35 -12.67
C MET A 476 52.34 -7.52 -11.83
N GLU A 477 53.19 -8.48 -11.46
CA GLU A 477 52.82 -9.62 -10.62
C GLU A 477 52.42 -9.16 -9.21
N LEU A 478 53.12 -8.17 -8.65
CA LEU A 478 52.75 -7.53 -7.37
C LEU A 478 51.41 -6.77 -7.48
N GLY A 479 51.16 -6.10 -8.60
CA GLY A 479 49.87 -5.47 -8.92
C GLY A 479 48.72 -6.48 -8.99
N TYR A 480 48.93 -7.59 -9.71
CA TYR A 480 47.98 -8.69 -9.85
C TYR A 480 47.67 -9.37 -8.50
N LYS A 481 48.69 -9.65 -7.67
CA LYS A 481 48.53 -10.17 -6.31
C LYS A 481 47.72 -9.23 -5.41
N LYS A 482 47.93 -7.91 -5.51
CA LYS A 482 47.13 -6.89 -4.81
C LYS A 482 45.68 -6.87 -5.30
N LEU A 483 45.46 -6.98 -6.61
CA LEU A 483 44.12 -7.01 -7.21
C LEU A 483 43.32 -8.24 -6.77
N ILE A 484 43.91 -9.44 -6.85
CA ILE A 484 43.31 -10.69 -6.35
C ILE A 484 42.99 -10.58 -4.86
N SER A 485 43.91 -10.05 -4.04
CA SER A 485 43.68 -9.91 -2.60
C SER A 485 42.49 -8.99 -2.29
N ARG A 486 42.32 -7.91 -3.07
CA ARG A 486 41.20 -6.97 -2.94
C ARG A 486 39.87 -7.58 -3.39
N GLU A 487 39.84 -8.29 -4.52
CA GLU A 487 38.64 -8.98 -5.02
C GLU A 487 38.23 -10.15 -4.10
N LYS A 488 39.21 -10.89 -3.55
CA LYS A 488 38.95 -11.94 -2.56
C LYS A 488 38.32 -11.36 -1.29
N TYR A 489 38.85 -10.25 -0.77
CA TYR A 489 38.28 -9.58 0.40
C TYR A 489 36.86 -9.04 0.12
N LYS A 490 36.61 -8.46 -1.07
CA LYS A 490 35.24 -8.10 -1.51
C LYS A 490 34.31 -9.33 -1.49
N ALA A 491 34.74 -10.45 -2.09
CA ALA A 491 33.94 -11.68 -2.18
C ALA A 491 33.63 -12.28 -0.79
N GLU A 492 34.61 -12.34 0.10
CA GLU A 492 34.42 -12.79 1.49
C GLU A 492 33.49 -11.85 2.27
N SER A 493 33.58 -10.53 2.04
CA SER A 493 32.66 -9.54 2.62
C SER A 493 31.22 -9.75 2.15
N PHE A 494 30.98 -9.88 0.83
CA PHE A 494 29.66 -10.17 0.28
C PHE A 494 29.12 -11.53 0.73
N GLN A 495 29.96 -12.55 0.86
CA GLN A 495 29.55 -13.87 1.36
C GLN A 495 29.15 -13.83 2.84
N ASN A 496 29.82 -12.99 3.65
CA ASN A 496 29.42 -12.77 5.04
C ASN A 496 28.10 -11.98 5.14
N GLN A 497 27.91 -10.95 4.30
CA GLN A 497 26.66 -10.19 4.24
C GLN A 497 25.47 -11.05 3.78
N LEU A 498 25.67 -11.91 2.77
CA LEU A 498 24.68 -12.91 2.36
C LEU A 498 24.34 -13.88 3.49
N ARG A 499 25.32 -14.34 4.27
CA ARG A 499 25.08 -15.22 5.42
C ARG A 499 24.26 -14.52 6.51
N LEU A 500 24.52 -13.24 6.77
CA LEU A 500 23.76 -12.43 7.73
C LEU A 500 22.29 -12.28 7.30
N LEU A 501 22.05 -11.87 6.05
CA LEU A 501 20.71 -11.75 5.48
C LEU A 501 19.96 -13.11 5.45
N GLN A 502 20.68 -14.22 5.28
CA GLN A 502 20.10 -15.57 5.39
C GLN A 502 19.68 -15.90 6.83
N SER A 503 20.50 -15.58 7.85
CA SER A 503 20.09 -15.75 9.25
C SER A 503 18.90 -14.86 9.63
N GLU A 504 18.90 -13.59 9.22
CA GLU A 504 17.80 -12.65 9.47
C GLU A 504 16.49 -13.12 8.80
N SER A 505 16.56 -13.60 7.55
CA SER A 505 15.41 -14.18 6.85
C SER A 505 14.89 -15.46 7.52
N THR A 506 15.77 -16.25 8.15
CA THR A 506 15.39 -17.46 8.88
C THR A 506 14.68 -17.09 10.18
N GLU A 507 15.25 -16.18 10.97
CA GLU A 507 14.66 -15.66 12.21
C GLU A 507 13.30 -14.97 11.97
N LEU A 508 13.15 -14.23 10.86
CA LEU A 508 11.87 -13.64 10.46
C LEU A 508 10.84 -14.71 10.08
N THR A 509 11.25 -15.81 9.44
CA THR A 509 10.36 -16.93 9.10
C THR A 509 9.87 -17.62 10.38
N GLU A 510 10.78 -17.93 11.32
CA GLU A 510 10.43 -18.51 12.63
C GLU A 510 9.46 -17.62 13.41
N LYS A 511 9.65 -16.30 13.40
CA LYS A 511 8.72 -15.33 14.03
C LYS A 511 7.35 -15.30 13.36
N VAL A 512 7.28 -15.40 12.04
CA VAL A 512 6.01 -15.47 11.30
C VAL A 512 5.26 -16.77 11.62
N GLU A 513 5.96 -17.91 11.66
CA GLU A 513 5.35 -19.20 12.06
C GLU A 513 4.85 -19.16 13.52
N GLU A 514 5.60 -18.55 14.44
CA GLU A 514 5.18 -18.39 15.83
C GLU A 514 3.92 -17.50 15.95
N LEU A 515 3.86 -16.40 15.20
CA LEU A 515 2.69 -15.50 15.15
C LEU A 515 1.46 -16.19 14.53
N CYS A 516 1.63 -16.95 13.45
CA CYS A 516 0.55 -17.77 12.88
C CYS A 516 0.04 -18.79 13.92
N SER A 517 0.93 -19.49 14.62
CA SER A 517 0.56 -20.44 15.66
C SER A 517 -0.08 -19.80 16.91
N LYS A 518 0.16 -18.50 17.16
CA LYS A 518 -0.56 -17.71 18.19
C LYS A 518 -1.97 -17.36 17.71
N LEU A 519 -2.10 -16.88 16.47
CA LEU A 519 -3.38 -16.50 15.86
C LEU A 519 -4.36 -17.69 15.77
N GLU A 520 -3.89 -18.87 15.36
CA GLU A 520 -4.69 -20.10 15.34
C GLU A 520 -5.26 -20.45 16.73
N LYS A 521 -4.45 -20.32 17.79
CA LYS A 521 -4.87 -20.60 19.17
C LYS A 521 -5.91 -19.58 19.66
N GLU A 522 -5.76 -18.31 19.30
CA GLU A 522 -6.76 -17.27 19.61
C GLU A 522 -8.07 -17.49 18.83
N GLN A 523 -7.99 -17.93 17.57
CA GLN A 523 -9.17 -18.28 16.77
C GLN A 523 -9.90 -19.51 17.33
N GLN A 524 -9.17 -20.54 17.79
CA GLN A 524 -9.73 -21.70 18.49
C GLN A 524 -10.37 -21.33 19.83
N LEU A 525 -9.72 -20.46 20.62
CA LEU A 525 -10.27 -19.94 21.88
C LEU A 525 -11.56 -19.14 21.64
N THR A 526 -11.55 -18.25 20.64
CA THR A 526 -12.72 -17.45 20.24
C THR A 526 -13.87 -18.33 19.76
N SER A 527 -13.58 -19.35 18.96
CA SER A 527 -14.57 -20.35 18.52
C SER A 527 -15.17 -21.11 19.71
N THR A 528 -14.34 -21.48 20.68
CA THR A 528 -14.77 -22.15 21.93
C THR A 528 -15.64 -21.22 22.80
N GLN A 529 -15.30 -19.93 22.89
CA GLN A 529 -16.14 -18.94 23.57
C GLN A 529 -17.48 -18.74 22.86
N ASN A 530 -17.49 -18.66 21.52
CA ASN A 530 -18.71 -18.52 20.73
C ASN A 530 -19.65 -19.72 20.90
N LEU A 531 -19.12 -20.95 20.95
CA LEU A 531 -19.91 -22.15 21.27
C LEU A 531 -20.52 -22.09 22.67
N LYS A 532 -19.75 -21.68 23.69
CA LYS A 532 -20.27 -21.49 25.06
C LYS A 532 -21.34 -20.39 25.14
N MET A 533 -21.17 -19.29 24.39
CA MET A 533 -22.18 -18.23 24.29
C MET A 533 -23.42 -18.67 23.52
N ALA A 534 -23.31 -19.60 22.57
CA ALA A 534 -24.45 -20.19 21.88
C ALA A 534 -25.24 -21.15 22.79
N ASP A 535 -24.56 -22.00 23.56
CA ASP A 535 -25.19 -22.83 24.61
C ASP A 535 -25.92 -21.97 25.63
N LEU A 536 -25.23 -20.98 26.22
CA LEU A 536 -25.82 -20.07 27.22
C LEU A 536 -27.03 -19.31 26.66
N LYS A 537 -26.96 -18.83 25.41
CA LYS A 537 -28.11 -18.22 24.73
C LYS A 537 -29.26 -19.21 24.52
N SER A 538 -28.99 -20.45 24.09
CA SER A 538 -30.05 -21.45 23.90
C SER A 538 -30.75 -21.82 25.22
N ARG A 539 -30.00 -21.82 26.33
CA ARG A 539 -30.54 -22.06 27.67
C ARG A 539 -31.34 -20.87 28.21
N VAL A 540 -30.84 -19.64 28.08
CA VAL A 540 -31.56 -18.42 28.52
C VAL A 540 -32.80 -18.15 27.66
N LEU A 541 -32.73 -18.42 26.35
CA LEU A 541 -33.86 -18.29 25.42
C LEU A 541 -34.71 -19.58 25.31
N SER A 542 -34.46 -20.58 26.17
CA SER A 542 -35.30 -21.77 26.25
C SER A 542 -36.71 -21.37 26.69
N ARG A 543 -37.72 -22.02 26.10
CA ARG A 543 -39.13 -21.71 26.37
C ARG A 543 -39.46 -21.96 27.84
N GLU A 544 -38.85 -23.00 28.41
CA GLU A 544 -38.94 -23.40 29.80
C GLU A 544 -38.42 -22.32 30.74
N SER A 545 -37.30 -21.66 30.41
CA SER A 545 -36.77 -20.54 31.21
C SER A 545 -37.62 -19.28 31.08
N ILE A 546 -38.14 -19.00 29.88
CA ILE A 546 -39.03 -17.84 29.64
C ILE A 546 -40.37 -18.04 30.37
N ASP A 547 -40.97 -19.23 30.29
CA ASP A 547 -42.23 -19.57 30.96
C ASP A 547 -42.07 -19.65 32.50
N LEU A 548 -40.87 -19.98 33.01
CA LEU A 548 -40.54 -19.88 34.43
C LEU A 548 -40.42 -18.42 34.89
N LEU A 549 -39.67 -17.59 34.14
CA LEU A 549 -39.52 -16.16 34.44
C LEU A 549 -40.86 -15.43 34.43
N ARG A 550 -41.74 -15.76 33.47
CA ARG A 550 -43.12 -15.26 33.43
C ARG A 550 -43.90 -15.64 34.68
N LYS A 551 -43.91 -16.92 35.08
CA LYS A 551 -44.58 -17.36 36.33
C LYS A 551 -44.06 -16.63 37.57
N THR A 552 -42.74 -16.36 37.65
CA THR A 552 -42.20 -15.55 38.76
C THR A 552 -42.59 -14.07 38.68
N GLN A 553 -42.75 -13.51 37.48
CA GLN A 553 -43.30 -12.16 37.30
C GLN A 553 -44.79 -12.11 37.68
N ASP A 554 -45.62 -13.01 37.14
CA ASP A 554 -47.06 -13.11 37.43
C ASP A 554 -47.31 -13.25 38.95
N SER A 555 -46.54 -14.11 39.62
CA SER A 555 -46.59 -14.31 41.08
C SER A 555 -46.14 -13.08 41.87
N LEU A 556 -45.18 -12.30 41.36
CA LEU A 556 -44.72 -11.06 42.00
C LEU A 556 -45.74 -9.93 41.80
N GLU A 557 -46.30 -9.79 40.60
CA GLU A 557 -47.38 -8.83 40.30
C GLU A 557 -48.64 -9.11 41.14
N GLN A 558 -49.01 -10.38 41.31
CA GLN A 558 -50.07 -10.79 42.24
C GLN A 558 -49.73 -10.39 43.69
N THR A 559 -48.51 -10.68 44.15
CA THR A 559 -48.07 -10.34 45.52
C THR A 559 -48.10 -8.83 45.77
N VAL A 560 -47.61 -8.03 44.83
CA VAL A 560 -47.65 -6.55 44.90
C VAL A 560 -49.09 -6.05 44.89
N THR A 561 -49.96 -6.63 44.07
CA THR A 561 -51.39 -6.25 44.02
C THR A 561 -52.07 -6.49 45.38
N SER A 562 -51.89 -7.67 45.97
CA SER A 562 -52.47 -7.98 47.29
C SER A 562 -51.88 -7.14 48.43
N LEU A 563 -50.62 -6.71 48.33
CA LEU A 563 -50.04 -5.75 49.28
C LEU A 563 -50.66 -4.35 49.13
N MET A 564 -50.93 -3.88 47.91
CA MET A 564 -51.62 -2.60 47.69
C MET A 564 -53.09 -2.63 48.12
N GLU A 565 -53.78 -3.76 47.91
CA GLU A 565 -55.15 -3.98 48.41
C GLU A 565 -55.19 -3.97 49.96
N ALA A 566 -54.22 -4.61 50.61
CA ALA A 566 -54.08 -4.59 52.06
C ALA A 566 -53.72 -3.19 52.61
N GLU A 567 -52.83 -2.47 51.93
CA GLU A 567 -52.46 -1.08 52.26
C GLU A 567 -53.69 -0.18 52.24
N HIS A 568 -54.44 -0.16 51.12
CA HIS A 568 -55.62 0.69 50.96
C HIS A 568 -56.78 0.31 51.90
N ALA A 569 -56.97 -0.99 52.19
CA ALA A 569 -57.90 -1.41 53.24
C ALA A 569 -57.48 -0.85 54.62
N SER A 570 -56.19 -0.92 54.94
CA SER A 570 -55.63 -0.44 56.22
C SER A 570 -55.63 1.10 56.36
N GLU A 571 -55.55 1.84 55.25
CA GLU A 571 -55.58 3.30 55.21
C GLU A 571 -56.81 3.87 55.95
N SER A 572 -57.98 3.24 55.73
CA SER A 572 -59.23 3.58 56.42
C SER A 572 -59.19 3.38 57.94
N THR A 573 -58.34 2.45 58.41
CA THR A 573 -58.21 2.07 59.81
C THR A 573 -57.14 2.88 60.54
N PHE A 574 -56.22 3.51 59.81
CA PHE A 574 -55.13 4.32 60.38
C PHE A 574 -55.27 5.84 60.14
N THR A 575 -56.28 6.30 59.40
CA THR A 575 -56.55 7.72 59.16
C THR A 575 -57.59 8.30 60.12
N CYS A 576 -57.29 9.50 60.64
CA CYS A 576 -58.20 10.24 61.51
C CYS A 576 -59.33 10.87 60.70
N LEU A 577 -60.56 10.41 60.93
CA LEU A 577 -61.79 10.88 60.26
C LEU A 577 -62.00 12.41 60.29
N GLN A 578 -61.35 13.13 61.21
CA GLN A 578 -61.49 14.59 61.34
C GLN A 578 -60.41 15.40 60.58
N CYS A 579 -59.31 14.79 60.14
CA CYS A 579 -58.26 15.49 59.39
C CYS A 579 -57.74 14.73 58.15
N ILE A 580 -58.20 13.50 57.92
CA ILE A 580 -57.85 12.64 56.78
C ILE A 580 -56.32 12.51 56.64
N GLN A 581 -55.66 12.23 57.77
CA GLN A 581 -54.22 12.01 57.91
C GLN A 581 -53.99 10.88 58.91
N LEU A 582 -52.84 10.22 58.82
CA LEU A 582 -52.45 9.13 59.73
C LEU A 582 -52.48 9.57 61.20
N PHE A 583 -52.89 8.65 62.09
CA PHE A 583 -53.07 8.96 63.51
C PHE A 583 -51.80 9.45 64.20
N THR A 584 -51.83 10.71 64.62
CA THR A 584 -50.82 11.31 65.51
C THR A 584 -51.37 11.35 66.93
N SER A 585 -50.86 10.47 67.80
CA SER A 585 -51.42 10.18 69.13
C SER A 585 -52.92 9.81 69.05
N PRO A 586 -53.27 8.60 68.57
CA PRO A 586 -54.66 8.15 68.50
C PRO A 586 -55.31 8.10 69.88
N MET A 587 -56.57 8.49 69.93
CA MET A 587 -57.44 8.40 71.10
C MET A 587 -58.83 7.95 70.67
N THR A 588 -59.31 6.88 71.29
CA THR A 588 -60.59 6.23 71.00
C THR A 588 -61.65 6.73 71.98
N LEU A 589 -62.78 7.22 71.46
CA LEU A 589 -63.90 7.70 72.28
C LEU A 589 -64.77 6.53 72.72
N ALA A 590 -64.92 6.35 74.04
CA ALA A 590 -65.89 5.42 74.62
C ALA A 590 -67.24 6.13 74.85
N PRO A 591 -68.40 5.50 74.57
CA PRO A 591 -68.56 4.11 74.15
C PRO A 591 -68.46 3.85 72.64
N CYS A 592 -68.46 4.89 71.79
CA CYS A 592 -68.72 4.75 70.35
C CYS A 592 -67.59 4.15 69.49
N GLY A 593 -66.40 3.88 70.04
CA GLY A 593 -65.29 3.20 69.34
C GLY A 593 -64.54 4.02 68.29
N HIS A 594 -65.01 5.21 67.93
CA HIS A 594 -64.35 6.08 66.95
C HIS A 594 -63.00 6.63 67.47
N THR A 595 -61.96 6.55 66.64
CA THR A 595 -60.60 6.99 66.98
C THR A 595 -60.21 8.25 66.21
N TYR A 596 -59.54 9.17 66.91
CA TYR A 596 -59.12 10.48 66.41
C TYR A 596 -57.70 10.82 66.90
N CYS A 597 -56.98 11.70 66.22
CA CYS A 597 -55.76 12.30 66.79
C CYS A 597 -56.11 13.12 68.04
N ALA A 598 -55.29 13.06 69.10
CA ALA A 598 -55.48 13.87 70.31
C ALA A 598 -55.61 15.38 70.02
N ALA A 599 -54.80 15.89 69.07
CA ALA A 599 -54.88 17.28 68.60
C ALA A 599 -56.14 17.62 67.76
N CYS A 600 -56.88 16.61 67.30
CA CYS A 600 -58.22 16.80 66.74
C CYS A 600 -59.27 16.82 67.86
N LEU A 601 -59.22 15.89 68.83
CA LEU A 601 -60.14 15.89 69.98
C LEU A 601 -60.05 17.16 70.83
N ALA A 602 -58.84 17.74 70.98
CA ALA A 602 -58.61 19.00 71.67
C ALA A 602 -59.44 20.19 71.13
N LYS A 603 -59.98 20.09 69.90
CA LYS A 603 -60.86 21.10 69.28
C LYS A 603 -62.33 20.94 69.69
N TYR A 604 -62.70 19.83 70.33
CA TYR A 604 -64.06 19.48 70.73
C TYR A 604 -64.23 19.36 72.26
N GLY A 605 -63.15 19.22 73.03
CA GLY A 605 -63.17 19.28 74.50
C GLY A 605 -61.79 19.09 75.13
N SER A 606 -61.74 19.00 76.47
CA SER A 606 -60.50 18.68 77.20
C SER A 606 -60.11 17.23 76.96
N VAL A 607 -58.87 17.03 76.50
CA VAL A 607 -58.29 15.73 76.20
C VAL A 607 -58.09 14.89 77.46
N ASP A 608 -57.96 15.53 78.62
CA ASP A 608 -57.77 14.88 79.93
C ASP A 608 -59.06 14.21 80.46
N VAL A 609 -60.21 14.50 79.86
CA VAL A 609 -61.50 13.85 80.17
C VAL A 609 -62.20 13.42 78.87
N PRO A 610 -61.73 12.35 78.18
CA PRO A 610 -62.28 11.93 76.88
C PRO A 610 -63.78 11.61 76.91
N SER A 611 -64.30 11.15 78.06
CA SER A 611 -65.72 10.85 78.29
C SER A 611 -66.63 12.09 78.29
N ALA A 612 -66.07 13.31 78.28
CA ALA A 612 -66.83 14.55 78.09
C ALA A 612 -66.95 14.97 76.62
N ILE A 613 -66.24 14.32 75.69
CA ILE A 613 -66.24 14.65 74.26
C ILE A 613 -67.25 13.76 73.53
N SER A 614 -68.43 14.29 73.21
CA SER A 614 -69.43 13.57 72.42
C SER A 614 -69.01 13.45 70.95
N CYS A 615 -68.98 12.22 70.44
CA CYS A 615 -68.72 11.96 69.02
C CYS A 615 -69.91 12.43 68.18
N LYS A 616 -69.68 13.41 67.29
CA LYS A 616 -70.76 14.01 66.48
C LYS A 616 -71.26 13.14 65.31
N ILE A 617 -70.65 11.98 65.05
CA ILE A 617 -71.03 11.09 63.94
C ILE A 617 -72.46 10.54 64.12
N GLU A 618 -72.87 10.25 65.36
CA GLU A 618 -74.18 9.65 65.67
C GLU A 618 -75.38 10.54 65.29
N HIS A 619 -75.18 11.85 65.09
CA HIS A 619 -76.24 12.78 64.67
C HIS A 619 -76.36 12.99 63.16
N ALA A 620 -75.49 12.39 62.33
CA ALA A 620 -75.59 12.49 60.87
C ALA A 620 -76.71 11.60 60.29
N PHE A 621 -77.02 10.47 60.92
CA PHE A 621 -78.02 9.50 60.45
C PHE A 621 -79.33 9.50 61.26
N ALA A 622 -79.36 10.06 62.47
CA ALA A 622 -80.57 10.19 63.30
C ALA A 622 -81.56 11.29 62.81
N GLY A 623 -81.40 11.79 61.58
CA GLY A 623 -82.11 12.95 61.04
C GLY A 623 -83.17 12.67 59.96
N VAL A 624 -83.44 11.41 59.62
CA VAL A 624 -84.43 11.05 58.58
C VAL A 624 -85.77 10.67 59.20
N ALA A 625 -86.48 11.69 59.70
CA ALA A 625 -87.89 11.57 60.05
C ALA A 625 -88.77 11.85 58.82
N GLU A 626 -89.76 10.98 58.59
CA GLU A 626 -91.01 11.21 57.83
C GLU A 626 -90.97 12.22 56.66
N TYR A 627 -90.40 11.81 55.52
CA TYR A 627 -90.87 12.30 54.21
C TYR A 627 -91.76 11.24 53.56
N GLY A 628 -93.08 11.50 53.58
CA GLY A 628 -94.07 10.67 52.90
C GLY A 628 -93.91 10.69 51.37
N PRO A 629 -94.45 9.69 50.66
CA PRO A 629 -94.23 9.53 49.22
C PRO A 629 -94.86 10.68 48.42
N ARG A 630 -94.04 11.60 47.92
CA ARG A 630 -94.44 12.49 46.83
C ARG A 630 -94.44 11.72 45.51
N SER A 631 -95.64 11.46 45.00
CA SER A 631 -95.85 11.25 43.56
C SER A 631 -95.36 12.48 42.77
N GLY A 632 -94.61 12.26 41.69
CA GLY A 632 -94.18 13.34 40.81
C GLY A 632 -93.10 12.92 39.80
N ASP A 633 -93.57 12.47 38.63
CA ASP A 633 -93.03 12.68 37.29
C ASP A 633 -91.55 12.32 36.98
N GLY A 634 -91.36 11.53 35.91
CA GLY A 634 -90.04 11.14 35.38
C GLY A 634 -89.57 12.02 34.23
N TYR A 635 -88.38 11.72 33.72
CA TYR A 635 -87.82 12.30 32.49
C TYR A 635 -87.25 11.20 31.58
N HIS A 636 -87.43 11.39 30.27
CA HIS A 636 -86.64 10.72 29.24
C HIS A 636 -85.27 11.40 29.13
N ASP A 637 -84.19 10.63 29.01
CA ASP A 637 -83.63 10.22 27.71
C ASP A 637 -82.80 8.92 27.86
#